data_AF-A0A7M4C1K4-F1
#
_entry.id   AF-A0A7M4C1K4-F1
#
_cell.length_a   1.000
_cell.length_b   1.000
_cell.length_c   1.000
_cell.angle_alpha   90.00
_cell.angle_beta   90.00
_cell.angle_gamma   90.00
#
_symmetry.space_group_name_H-M   'P 1'
#
loop_
_entity.id
_entity.type
_entity.pdbx_description
1 polymer ?
#
loop_
_entity_poly.entity_id
_entity_poly.type
_entity_poly.pdbx_seq_one_letter_code
_entity_poly.pdbx_strand_id
1 'polypeptide(L)'
;MGGQQSIDEKFIQRLTEILEANLEKEHFGVRELAAAAGVSRSQLHRKLKSINGQSTSQFIREFRLKKAMEMLQDNVATASEIAYKVGFGSPTYFNTCFHQYFGYPPGEVKFRNPEHDESSEVIQTSSKTPATSSPKKSKHQIYLIAILIFFLLASLGWYKYIDSKNEDLNTMEMPLDENDNSIAVLPFKNMTGSRENEAFCDGMTAAIISRLSKIRSINKVISLTSMMNYKGKEKTITEIADELEVRYILESGFQKSGNSIKMNLQLIDGQSDQLFWSQEYTGTYDSIFKVQAQVAEMVAKKMDVNITKEEQAEIQRAMTQNMEAYNSYLQGVYIMSDYSSKSFEASRKYFKKAIQLDSTFAEAYVQLAWNYSTMGTWFGDMSKQKADSLAAPYLEKAIELEPDNTSLIVTLAEQEFYKWNFEAADSLLTEYRKKVGENFFSDFLNLMLGQYDEVIESENNRLKENRWPLIRDWPVVYAYYHQGEIDSTLNIMQQGFLLSPTSEPIYDHFGNIYLALKDYHKARDILETGLQLSGKRYASMVIHLAIVYHYLDNKEKSQEYLNEVIERANHGEPEINVFVAHYYARLGNSDKAFYWLERAYKNHEVDLIWLKTDPNLLMLQEDPRYRVLCEKIGFPDCQYNLERKFDLKN
;
A
#
# COMPACT_ATOMS: atom_id res chain seq x y z
N MET A 1 6.52 -1.55 63.95
CA MET A 1 6.59 -2.98 63.59
C MET A 1 6.69 -3.05 62.08
N GLY A 2 7.88 -3.33 61.54
CA GLY A 2 8.14 -3.33 60.09
C GLY A 2 7.61 -4.62 59.46
N GLY A 3 6.68 -4.49 58.51
CA GLY A 3 6.16 -5.61 57.72
C GLY A 3 7.22 -6.13 56.75
N GLN A 4 7.45 -7.43 56.75
CA GLN A 4 8.45 -8.09 55.94
C GLN A 4 7.88 -8.29 54.52
N GLN A 5 8.40 -7.56 53.52
CA GLN A 5 7.96 -7.66 52.12
C GLN A 5 8.05 -9.10 51.59
N SER A 6 7.02 -9.52 50.85
CA SER A 6 6.93 -10.83 50.19
C SER A 6 8.05 -11.01 49.15
N ILE A 7 8.43 -12.27 48.88
CA ILE A 7 9.42 -12.61 47.84
C ILE A 7 8.98 -12.10 46.47
N ASP A 8 7.68 -12.09 46.20
CA ASP A 8 7.13 -11.61 44.93
C ASP A 8 7.13 -10.08 44.85
N GLU A 9 6.89 -9.37 45.96
CA GLU A 9 7.00 -7.91 46.03
C GLU A 9 8.44 -7.47 45.77
N LYS A 10 9.43 -8.14 46.38
CA LYS A 10 10.85 -7.88 46.12
C LYS A 10 11.24 -8.16 44.66
N PHE A 11 10.63 -9.16 44.04
CA PHE A 11 10.87 -9.49 42.64
C PHE A 11 10.33 -8.40 41.71
N ILE A 12 9.08 -7.95 41.92
CA ILE A 12 8.48 -6.85 41.15
C ILE A 12 9.27 -5.55 41.38
N GLN A 13 9.67 -5.27 42.62
CA GLN A 13 10.46 -4.08 42.94
C GLN A 13 11.80 -4.09 42.20
N ARG A 14 12.52 -5.22 42.20
CA ARG A 14 13.76 -5.36 41.43
C ARG A 14 13.55 -5.14 39.92
N LEU A 15 12.46 -5.66 39.33
CA LEU A 15 12.16 -5.43 37.92
C LEU A 15 11.86 -3.97 37.62
N THR A 16 11.15 -3.30 38.54
CA THR A 16 10.80 -1.88 38.44
C THR A 16 12.06 -1.01 38.51
N GLU A 17 12.99 -1.31 39.42
CA GLU A 17 14.29 -0.62 39.51
C GLU A 17 15.13 -0.78 38.23
N ILE A 18 15.14 -1.98 37.64
CA ILE A 18 15.82 -2.23 36.37
C ILE A 18 15.19 -1.43 35.24
N LEU A 19 13.85 -1.34 35.20
CA LEU A 19 13.14 -0.58 34.18
C LEU A 19 13.33 0.92 34.34
N GLU A 20 13.30 1.45 35.56
CA GLU A 20 13.56 2.87 35.84
C GLU A 20 14.97 3.27 35.36
N ALA A 21 15.99 2.44 35.66
CA ALA A 21 17.37 2.68 35.23
C ALA A 21 17.58 2.60 33.70
N ASN A 22 16.61 2.07 32.96
CA ASN A 22 16.67 1.90 31.51
C ASN A 22 15.46 2.53 30.79
N LEU A 23 14.78 3.48 31.44
CA LEU A 23 13.50 4.03 30.99
C LEU A 23 13.59 4.65 29.59
N GLU A 24 14.63 5.44 29.33
CA GLU A 24 14.84 6.15 28.05
C GLU A 24 15.29 5.23 26.88
N LYS A 25 15.67 3.98 27.15
CA LYS A 25 16.24 3.09 26.13
C LYS A 25 15.16 2.40 25.32
N GLU A 26 14.96 2.83 24.08
CA GLU A 26 13.97 2.27 23.16
C GLU A 26 14.05 0.74 23.03
N HIS A 27 15.26 0.21 22.79
CA HIS A 27 15.51 -1.22 22.57
C HIS A 27 15.53 -2.07 23.86
N PHE A 28 15.21 -1.49 25.03
CA PHE A 28 15.14 -2.25 26.28
C PHE A 28 13.81 -2.99 26.40
N GLY A 29 13.75 -4.23 25.89
CA GLY A 29 12.55 -5.06 25.83
C GLY A 29 12.62 -6.31 26.73
N VAL A 30 11.85 -7.34 26.35
CA VAL A 30 11.70 -8.58 27.14
C VAL A 30 13.01 -9.34 27.32
N ARG A 31 13.88 -9.34 26.31
CA ARG A 31 15.18 -10.03 26.36
C ARG A 31 16.12 -9.34 27.36
N GLU A 32 16.17 -8.02 27.29
CA GLU A 32 17.06 -7.17 28.08
C GLU A 32 16.64 -7.17 29.55
N LEU A 33 15.34 -7.06 29.83
CA LEU A 33 14.80 -7.16 31.19
C LEU A 33 15.07 -8.54 31.81
N ALA A 34 14.88 -9.63 31.04
CA ALA A 34 15.17 -10.98 31.52
C ALA A 34 16.66 -11.17 31.83
N ALA A 35 17.54 -10.72 30.93
CA ALA A 35 18.97 -10.78 31.12
C ALA A 35 19.43 -9.96 32.36
N ALA A 36 18.95 -8.72 32.51
CA ALA A 36 19.26 -7.87 33.66
C ALA A 36 18.71 -8.41 34.99
N ALA A 37 17.57 -9.09 34.96
CA ALA A 37 16.98 -9.77 36.11
C ALA A 37 17.69 -11.10 36.45
N GLY A 38 18.56 -11.61 35.57
CA GLY A 38 19.29 -12.87 35.75
C GLY A 38 18.39 -14.11 35.64
N VAL A 39 17.33 -14.04 34.81
CA VAL A 39 16.37 -15.14 34.59
C VAL A 39 16.13 -15.36 33.11
N SER A 40 15.65 -16.54 32.71
CA SER A 40 15.26 -16.76 31.31
C SER A 40 13.97 -16.01 30.96
N ARG A 41 13.76 -15.68 29.68
CA ARG A 41 12.53 -15.04 29.18
C ARG A 41 11.26 -15.79 29.61
N SER A 42 11.28 -17.12 29.48
CA SER A 42 10.15 -17.99 29.85
C SER A 42 9.87 -17.95 31.36
N GLN A 43 10.92 -17.95 32.19
CA GLN A 43 10.77 -17.84 33.64
C GLN A 43 10.22 -16.47 34.06
N LEU A 44 10.70 -15.38 33.46
CA LEU A 44 10.21 -14.03 33.72
C LEU A 44 8.73 -13.91 33.36
N HIS A 45 8.34 -14.39 32.17
CA HIS A 45 6.96 -14.36 31.71
C HIS A 45 6.03 -15.16 32.62
N ARG A 46 6.40 -16.41 32.94
CA ARG A 46 5.60 -17.27 33.83
C ARG A 46 5.45 -16.67 35.23
N LYS A 47 6.50 -16.05 35.75
CA LYS A 47 6.48 -15.45 37.08
C LYS A 47 5.62 -14.19 37.12
N LEU A 48 5.71 -13.30 36.13
CA LEU A 48 4.80 -12.15 36.02
C LEU A 48 3.35 -12.59 35.86
N LYS A 49 3.08 -13.56 34.97
CA LYS A 49 1.74 -14.11 34.78
C LYS A 49 1.15 -14.69 36.06
N SER A 50 1.97 -15.32 36.90
CA SER A 50 1.55 -15.87 38.19
C SER A 50 1.29 -14.80 39.25
N ILE A 51 2.04 -13.69 39.25
CA ILE A 51 1.94 -12.64 40.28
C ILE A 51 0.80 -11.67 39.98
N ASN A 52 0.74 -11.16 38.75
CA ASN A 52 -0.17 -10.08 38.37
C ASN A 52 -0.96 -10.35 37.08
N GLY A 53 -0.86 -11.55 36.49
CA GLY A 53 -1.61 -11.91 35.29
C GLY A 53 -1.08 -11.27 34.00
N GLN A 54 0.04 -10.54 34.04
CA GLN A 54 0.56 -9.79 32.90
C GLN A 54 1.65 -10.56 32.14
N SER A 55 1.77 -10.29 30.83
CA SER A 55 2.95 -10.68 30.07
C SER A 55 4.14 -9.75 30.37
N THR A 56 5.36 -10.19 30.11
CA THR A 56 6.54 -9.33 30.27
C THR A 56 6.48 -8.06 29.42
N SER A 57 6.03 -8.17 28.16
CA SER A 57 5.87 -7.00 27.28
C SER A 57 4.83 -6.02 27.80
N GLN A 58 3.72 -6.54 28.33
CA GLN A 58 2.66 -5.72 28.93
C GLN A 58 3.17 -5.00 30.18
N PHE A 59 3.89 -5.70 31.06
CA PHE A 59 4.49 -5.12 32.27
C PHE A 59 5.43 -3.95 31.94
N ILE A 60 6.31 -4.11 30.94
CA ILE A 60 7.22 -3.04 30.48
C ILE A 60 6.43 -1.85 29.93
N ARG A 61 5.45 -2.11 29.06
CA ARG A 61 4.65 -1.06 28.42
C ARG A 61 3.86 -0.25 29.45
N GLU A 62 3.15 -0.92 30.36
CA GLU A 62 2.36 -0.23 31.39
C GLU A 62 3.23 0.57 32.35
N PHE A 63 4.42 0.07 32.69
CA PHE A 63 5.38 0.83 33.49
C PHE A 63 5.80 2.14 32.80
N ARG A 64 6.17 2.07 31.51
CA ARG A 64 6.52 3.25 30.71
C ARG A 64 5.36 4.24 30.59
N LEU A 65 4.13 3.76 30.43
CA LEU A 65 2.93 4.60 30.38
C LEU A 65 2.64 5.31 31.72
N LYS A 66 2.82 4.62 32.85
CA LYS A 66 2.67 5.24 34.18
C LYS A 66 3.70 6.33 34.41
N LYS A 67 4.96 6.09 34.02
CA LYS A 67 6.03 7.10 34.06
C LYS A 67 5.72 8.29 33.15
N ALA A 68 5.14 8.04 31.98
CA ALA A 68 4.72 9.10 31.08
C ALA A 68 3.59 9.94 31.68
N MET A 69 2.64 9.33 32.39
CA MET A 69 1.57 10.04 33.10
C MET A 69 2.15 10.97 34.18
N GLU A 70 3.09 10.48 35.01
CA GLU A 70 3.81 11.30 36.00
C GLU A 70 4.46 12.53 35.33
N MET A 71 5.23 12.32 34.25
CA MET A 71 5.89 13.41 33.51
C MET A 71 4.92 14.39 32.83
N LEU A 72 3.75 13.91 32.39
CA LEU A 72 2.71 14.74 31.76
C LEU A 72 2.00 15.61 32.80
N GLN A 73 1.76 15.08 34.00
CA GLN A 73 1.19 15.81 35.14
C GLN A 73 2.17 16.88 35.66
N ASP A 74 3.46 16.54 35.75
CA ASP A 74 4.53 17.45 36.18
C ASP A 74 4.96 18.45 35.08
N ASN A 75 4.31 18.38 33.91
CA ASN A 75 4.49 19.31 32.79
C ASN A 75 5.94 19.37 32.26
N VAL A 76 6.65 18.24 32.31
CA VAL A 76 8.11 18.15 32.07
C VAL A 76 8.49 18.39 30.60
N ALA A 77 7.62 18.01 29.65
CA ALA A 77 7.83 18.18 28.21
C ALA A 77 6.51 18.01 27.42
N THR A 78 6.55 18.09 26.09
CA THR A 78 5.41 17.75 25.22
C THR A 78 5.14 16.24 25.22
N ALA A 79 3.92 15.81 24.87
CA ALA A 79 3.58 14.38 24.82
C ALA A 79 4.49 13.58 23.87
N SER A 80 4.91 14.18 22.75
CA SER A 80 5.83 13.57 21.79
C SER A 80 7.24 13.41 22.34
N GLU A 81 7.74 14.38 23.12
CA GLU A 81 9.05 14.27 23.77
C GLU A 81 9.01 13.26 24.93
N ILE A 82 7.91 13.22 25.68
CA ILE A 82 7.72 12.25 26.76
C ILE A 82 7.70 10.83 26.21
N ALA A 83 7.11 10.60 25.03
CA ALA A 83 7.13 9.30 24.37
C ALA A 83 8.56 8.75 24.23
N TYR A 84 9.51 9.57 23.75
CA TYR A 84 10.90 9.16 23.64
C TYR A 84 11.59 9.04 25.01
N LYS A 85 11.30 9.94 25.95
CA LYS A 85 11.87 9.89 27.32
C LYS A 85 11.44 8.65 28.11
N VAL A 86 10.28 8.08 27.82
CA VAL A 86 9.85 6.82 28.41
C VAL A 86 10.17 5.59 27.55
N GLY A 87 10.98 5.76 26.50
CA GLY A 87 11.52 4.67 25.69
C GLY A 87 10.56 4.13 24.62
N PHE A 88 9.54 4.87 24.20
CA PHE A 88 8.78 4.53 22.98
C PHE A 88 9.54 5.03 21.75
N GLY A 89 9.67 4.16 20.73
CA GLY A 89 10.29 4.52 19.44
C GLY A 89 9.41 5.35 18.51
N SER A 90 8.14 5.56 18.86
CA SER A 90 7.19 6.35 18.07
C SER A 90 6.17 7.06 18.96
N PRO A 91 6.03 8.40 18.85
CA PRO A 91 4.98 9.17 19.50
C PRO A 91 3.57 8.71 19.11
N THR A 92 3.38 8.26 17.87
CA THR A 92 2.09 7.74 17.38
C THR A 92 1.71 6.46 18.12
N TYR A 93 2.65 5.51 18.22
CA TYR A 93 2.41 4.26 18.96
C TYR A 93 2.22 4.50 20.47
N PHE A 94 2.97 5.46 21.03
CA PHE A 94 2.79 5.90 22.41
C PHE A 94 1.37 6.45 22.64
N ASN A 95 0.85 7.30 21.75
CA ASN A 95 -0.48 7.88 21.87
C ASN A 95 -1.57 6.80 21.86
N THR A 96 -1.50 5.84 20.93
CA THR A 96 -2.42 4.68 20.90
C THR A 96 -2.37 3.87 22.19
N CYS A 97 -1.16 3.55 22.68
CA CYS A 97 -1.00 2.77 23.91
C CYS A 97 -1.49 3.54 25.15
N PHE A 98 -1.25 4.85 25.20
CA PHE A 98 -1.68 5.72 26.29
C PHE A 98 -3.21 5.85 26.32
N HIS A 99 -3.84 6.06 25.17
CA HIS A 99 -5.29 6.10 25.02
C HIS A 99 -5.94 4.76 25.40
N GLN A 100 -5.39 3.64 24.94
CA GLN A 100 -5.89 2.31 25.30
C GLN A 100 -5.78 2.02 26.81
N TYR A 101 -4.76 2.57 27.48
CA TYR A 101 -4.52 2.29 28.90
C TYR A 101 -5.27 3.25 29.84
N PHE A 102 -5.34 4.54 29.52
CA PHE A 102 -5.95 5.57 30.36
C PHE A 102 -7.32 6.06 29.87
N GLY A 103 -7.73 5.68 28.66
CA GLY A 103 -9.03 6.02 28.05
C GLY A 103 -9.07 7.37 27.33
N TYR A 104 -7.94 8.09 27.23
CA TYR A 104 -7.85 9.40 26.58
C TYR A 104 -6.41 9.70 26.12
N PRO A 105 -6.20 10.58 25.13
CA PRO A 105 -4.86 10.87 24.61
C PRO A 105 -3.98 11.65 25.62
N PRO A 106 -2.64 11.51 25.56
CA PRO A 106 -1.72 12.12 26.52
C PRO A 106 -1.76 13.66 26.51
N GLY A 107 -2.19 14.28 25.41
CA GLY A 107 -2.38 15.73 25.31
C GLY A 107 -3.50 16.27 26.22
N GLU A 108 -4.44 15.44 26.63
CA GLU A 108 -5.55 15.81 27.50
C GLU A 108 -5.20 15.78 29.00
N VAL A 109 -4.05 15.20 29.39
CA VAL A 109 -3.67 15.04 30.80
C VAL A 109 -3.62 16.38 31.55
N LYS A 110 -3.18 17.46 30.89
CA LYS A 110 -3.07 18.81 31.50
C LYS A 110 -4.42 19.49 31.72
N PHE A 111 -5.45 19.01 31.06
CA PHE A 111 -6.80 19.58 31.12
C PHE A 111 -7.73 18.78 32.05
N ARG A 112 -7.23 17.69 32.64
CA ARG A 112 -7.96 16.85 33.60
C ARG A 112 -7.45 17.13 35.01
N ASN A 113 -8.31 17.71 35.83
CA ASN A 113 -8.00 18.12 37.20
C ASN A 113 -8.02 16.87 38.12
N PRO A 114 -7.02 16.60 38.96
CA PRO A 114 -6.97 15.37 39.77
C PRO A 114 -8.07 15.23 40.84
N GLU A 115 -8.92 16.25 41.05
CA GLU A 115 -9.90 16.28 42.15
C GLU A 115 -11.38 16.34 41.74
N HIS A 116 -11.73 16.40 40.44
CA HIS A 116 -13.14 16.50 40.02
C HIS A 116 -13.47 15.68 38.76
N ASP A 117 -13.30 14.36 38.84
CA ASP A 117 -13.96 13.41 37.93
C ASP A 117 -14.67 12.27 38.71
N GLU A 118 -15.26 12.63 39.86
CA GLU A 118 -16.43 11.91 40.37
C GLU A 118 -17.69 12.51 39.72
N SER A 119 -18.06 12.04 38.53
CA SER A 119 -19.46 11.76 38.13
C SER A 119 -19.59 11.40 36.65
N SER A 120 -19.31 10.12 36.35
CA SER A 120 -20.04 9.38 35.32
C SER A 120 -20.21 7.93 35.81
N GLU A 121 -21.42 7.70 36.34
CA GLU A 121 -22.10 6.44 36.64
C GLU A 121 -21.26 5.17 36.90
N VAL A 122 -20.99 4.95 38.18
CA VAL A 122 -20.73 3.64 38.76
C VAL A 122 -22.04 2.85 38.82
N ILE A 123 -22.11 1.72 38.09
CA ILE A 123 -23.07 0.66 38.37
C ILE A 123 -22.71 0.05 39.73
N GLN A 124 -23.35 0.52 40.81
CA GLN A 124 -23.31 -0.14 42.11
C GLN A 124 -24.26 -1.34 42.09
N THR A 125 -23.71 -2.56 42.02
CA THR A 125 -24.37 -3.70 42.65
C THR A 125 -23.88 -3.79 44.09
N SER A 126 -24.84 -3.65 44.99
CA SER A 126 -24.68 -3.73 46.43
C SER A 126 -24.11 -5.08 46.88
N SER A 127 -23.05 -5.04 47.70
CA SER A 127 -22.88 -6.04 48.76
C SER A 127 -22.46 -5.34 50.06
N LYS A 128 -23.43 -5.16 50.95
CA LYS A 128 -23.20 -4.85 52.36
C LYS A 128 -22.35 -5.96 52.99
N THR A 129 -21.25 -5.60 53.63
CA THR A 129 -20.66 -6.42 54.69
C THR A 129 -21.56 -6.32 55.92
N PRO A 130 -22.06 -7.41 56.51
CA PRO A 130 -22.67 -7.35 57.82
C PRO A 130 -21.59 -7.44 58.90
N ALA A 131 -21.75 -6.61 59.92
CA ALA A 131 -21.09 -6.78 61.19
C ALA A 131 -21.30 -8.19 61.76
N THR A 132 -20.31 -8.61 62.54
CA THR A 132 -20.27 -9.80 63.39
C THR A 132 -21.60 -10.12 64.08
N SER A 133 -22.20 -11.26 63.72
CA SER A 133 -23.08 -12.02 64.62
C SER A 133 -23.04 -13.52 64.27
N SER A 134 -23.13 -14.34 65.32
CA SER A 134 -22.98 -15.81 65.43
C SER A 134 -23.86 -16.68 64.51
N PRO A 135 -23.55 -17.98 64.30
CA PRO A 135 -23.97 -18.76 63.12
C PRO A 135 -25.30 -19.50 63.26
N LYS A 136 -26.01 -19.75 62.14
CA LYS A 136 -26.96 -20.86 61.95
C LYS A 136 -27.12 -21.27 60.46
N LYS A 137 -27.02 -22.58 60.17
CA LYS A 137 -26.97 -23.22 58.83
C LYS A 137 -28.37 -23.38 58.19
N SER A 138 -28.49 -23.29 56.86
CA SER A 138 -29.68 -23.72 56.10
C SER A 138 -29.37 -24.19 54.66
N LYS A 139 -30.20 -25.12 54.17
CA LYS A 139 -29.99 -26.12 53.09
C LYS A 139 -29.96 -25.58 51.64
N HIS A 140 -29.82 -24.27 51.39
CA HIS A 140 -29.84 -23.69 50.04
C HIS A 140 -28.51 -23.80 49.25
N GLN A 141 -27.39 -24.10 49.93
CA GLN A 141 -26.09 -24.24 49.27
C GLN A 141 -26.03 -25.44 48.30
N ILE A 142 -26.86 -26.46 48.49
CA ILE A 142 -26.83 -27.68 47.65
C ILE A 142 -27.36 -27.39 46.23
N TYR A 143 -28.39 -26.54 46.11
CA TYR A 143 -28.97 -26.20 44.80
C TYR A 143 -28.07 -25.27 43.97
N LEU A 144 -27.33 -24.37 44.63
CA LEU A 144 -26.34 -23.51 43.96
C LEU A 144 -25.16 -24.31 43.41
N ILE A 145 -24.72 -25.33 44.14
CA ILE A 145 -23.65 -26.23 43.68
C ILE A 145 -24.11 -27.04 42.47
N ALA A 146 -25.35 -27.52 42.45
CA ALA A 146 -25.90 -28.26 41.31
C ALA A 146 -25.99 -27.41 40.03
N ILE A 147 -26.38 -26.14 40.15
CA ILE A 147 -26.43 -25.19 39.02
C ILE A 147 -25.02 -24.89 38.50
N LEU A 148 -24.05 -24.67 39.41
CA LEU A 148 -22.66 -24.47 39.04
C LEU A 148 -22.07 -25.67 38.32
N ILE A 149 -22.39 -26.90 38.77
CA ILE A 149 -21.94 -28.13 38.10
C ILE A 149 -22.58 -28.25 36.72
N PHE A 150 -23.85 -27.88 36.55
CA PHE A 150 -24.51 -27.89 35.24
C PHE A 150 -23.85 -26.91 34.27
N PHE A 151 -23.56 -25.68 34.70
CA PHE A 151 -22.83 -24.70 33.86
C PHE A 151 -21.38 -25.12 33.60
N LEU A 152 -20.73 -25.81 34.54
CA LEU A 152 -19.39 -26.36 34.35
C LEU A 152 -19.38 -27.50 33.32
N LEU A 153 -20.39 -28.36 33.35
CA LEU A 153 -20.54 -29.45 32.38
C LEU A 153 -20.96 -28.93 31.01
N ALA A 154 -21.80 -27.89 30.95
CA ALA A 154 -22.15 -27.21 29.72
C ALA A 154 -20.94 -26.48 29.12
N SER A 155 -20.10 -25.85 29.95
CA SER A 155 -18.87 -25.19 29.50
C SER A 155 -17.80 -26.20 29.08
N LEU A 156 -17.71 -27.37 29.72
CA LEU A 156 -16.86 -28.49 29.29
C LEU A 156 -17.37 -29.13 27.99
N GLY A 157 -18.69 -29.23 27.80
CA GLY A 157 -19.30 -29.68 26.56
C GLY A 157 -19.07 -28.68 25.41
N TRP A 158 -19.20 -27.38 25.70
CA TRP A 158 -18.90 -26.29 24.77
C TRP A 158 -17.41 -26.22 24.43
N TYR A 159 -16.54 -26.43 25.43
CA TYR A 159 -15.10 -26.51 25.25
C TYR A 159 -14.74 -27.70 24.37
N LYS A 160 -15.28 -28.90 24.60
CA LYS A 160 -15.05 -30.06 23.73
C LYS A 160 -15.65 -29.92 22.33
N TYR A 161 -16.79 -29.23 22.19
CA TYR A 161 -17.39 -28.93 20.89
C TYR A 161 -16.53 -27.96 20.08
N ILE A 162 -15.97 -26.93 20.74
CA ILE A 162 -15.01 -26.00 20.16
C ILE A 162 -13.67 -26.69 19.88
N ASP A 163 -13.19 -27.56 20.76
CA ASP A 163 -11.93 -28.32 20.62
C ASP A 163 -12.02 -29.29 19.43
N SER A 164 -13.15 -29.98 19.25
CA SER A 164 -13.40 -30.84 18.08
C SER A 164 -13.53 -30.07 16.75
N LYS A 165 -13.71 -28.75 16.81
CA LYS A 165 -13.74 -27.85 15.64
C LYS A 165 -12.44 -27.04 15.48
N ASN A 166 -11.56 -27.05 16.48
CA ASN A 166 -10.30 -26.33 16.54
C ASN A 166 -9.08 -27.22 16.29
N GLU A 167 -9.25 -28.55 16.19
CA GLU A 167 -8.24 -29.43 15.58
C GLU A 167 -8.01 -29.12 14.08
N ASP A 168 -8.92 -28.38 13.43
CA ASP A 168 -8.77 -27.91 12.04
C ASP A 168 -8.14 -26.50 11.91
N LEU A 169 -7.80 -25.80 13.01
CA LEU A 169 -7.41 -24.38 12.98
C LEU A 169 -6.04 -24.04 13.58
N ASN A 170 -5.29 -25.02 14.10
CA ASN A 170 -3.89 -24.85 14.51
C ASN A 170 -2.97 -25.81 13.74
N THR A 171 -3.02 -25.67 12.42
CA THR A 171 -1.95 -25.95 11.42
C THR A 171 -2.52 -25.53 10.07
N MET A 172 -2.73 -24.23 9.86
CA MET A 172 -2.54 -23.70 8.52
C MET A 172 -1.04 -23.38 8.39
N GLU A 173 -0.21 -24.44 8.39
CA GLU A 173 0.88 -24.44 7.44
C GLU A 173 0.16 -24.36 6.09
N MET A 174 0.22 -23.21 5.41
CA MET A 174 -0.13 -23.18 4.00
C MET A 174 0.81 -24.21 3.34
N PRO A 175 0.30 -25.29 2.75
CA PRO A 175 1.16 -26.12 1.92
C PRO A 175 1.47 -25.25 0.71
N LEU A 176 2.64 -24.60 0.67
CA LEU A 176 3.15 -24.14 -0.60
C LEU A 176 3.33 -25.40 -1.44
N ASP A 177 2.59 -25.42 -2.55
CA ASP A 177 2.59 -26.49 -3.53
C ASP A 177 4.05 -26.85 -3.87
N GLU A 178 4.37 -28.14 -4.00
CA GLU A 178 5.69 -28.57 -4.50
C GLU A 178 6.01 -27.93 -5.87
N ASN A 179 4.99 -27.42 -6.57
CA ASN A 179 5.06 -26.65 -7.83
C ASN A 179 5.05 -25.11 -7.68
N ASP A 180 5.28 -24.53 -6.49
CA ASP A 180 5.35 -23.07 -6.34
C ASP A 180 6.61 -22.48 -7.01
N ASN A 181 6.44 -22.04 -8.26
CA ASN A 181 7.46 -21.40 -9.08
C ASN A 181 7.39 -19.87 -8.93
N SER A 182 7.55 -19.37 -7.71
CA SER A 182 7.58 -17.94 -7.39
C SER A 182 8.99 -17.45 -7.06
N ILE A 183 9.37 -16.27 -7.56
CA ILE A 183 10.72 -15.73 -7.39
C ILE A 183 10.76 -14.23 -7.11
N ALA A 184 11.62 -13.83 -6.17
CA ALA A 184 12.08 -12.46 -5.97
C ALA A 184 13.54 -12.33 -6.38
N VAL A 185 13.89 -11.29 -7.14
CA VAL A 185 15.28 -10.96 -7.47
C VAL A 185 15.71 -9.77 -6.64
N LEU A 186 16.55 -10.02 -5.64
CA LEU A 186 17.02 -8.95 -4.78
C LEU A 186 17.95 -8.00 -5.54
N PRO A 187 17.96 -6.70 -5.18
CA PRO A 187 18.87 -5.74 -5.79
C PRO A 187 20.32 -6.23 -5.71
N PHE A 188 20.99 -6.29 -6.86
CA PHE A 188 22.37 -6.75 -6.95
C PHE A 188 23.26 -5.96 -5.97
N LYS A 189 23.98 -6.66 -5.08
CA LYS A 189 24.89 -6.02 -4.13
C LYS A 189 26.12 -5.51 -4.88
N ASN A 190 26.37 -4.21 -4.81
CA ASN A 190 27.57 -3.60 -5.37
C ASN A 190 28.81 -3.92 -4.51
N MET A 191 29.63 -4.87 -4.96
CA MET A 191 30.80 -5.34 -4.22
C MET A 191 32.05 -4.47 -4.41
N THR A 192 31.97 -3.41 -5.23
CA THR A 192 33.10 -2.49 -5.52
C THR A 192 33.05 -1.20 -4.72
N GLY A 193 31.89 -0.84 -4.16
CA GLY A 193 31.67 0.42 -3.43
C GLY A 193 31.65 1.69 -4.31
N SER A 194 31.77 1.59 -5.64
CA SER A 194 31.70 2.77 -6.50
C SER A 194 30.25 3.15 -6.80
N ARG A 195 29.93 4.44 -6.67
CA ARG A 195 28.57 4.97 -6.90
C ARG A 195 28.09 4.79 -8.34
N GLU A 196 29.02 4.71 -9.30
CA GLU A 196 28.72 4.48 -10.72
C GLU A 196 28.21 3.05 -10.98
N ASN A 197 28.65 2.06 -10.20
CA ASN A 197 28.20 0.67 -10.36
C ASN A 197 26.83 0.41 -9.72
N GLU A 198 26.31 1.35 -8.94
CA GLU A 198 25.04 1.22 -8.24
C GLU A 198 23.85 1.16 -9.22
N ALA A 199 23.78 2.13 -10.13
CA ALA A 199 22.74 2.18 -11.17
C ALA A 199 22.81 0.96 -12.11
N PHE A 200 24.01 0.42 -12.30
CA PHE A 200 24.19 -0.79 -13.09
C PHE A 200 23.64 -2.03 -12.38
N CYS A 201 23.88 -2.17 -11.07
CA CYS A 201 23.34 -3.26 -10.27
C CYS A 201 21.80 -3.26 -10.27
N ASP A 202 21.19 -2.08 -10.10
CA ASP A 202 19.74 -1.94 -10.17
C ASP A 202 19.21 -2.26 -11.56
N GLY A 203 19.93 -1.81 -12.59
CA GLY A 203 19.60 -2.15 -13.98
C GLY A 203 19.73 -3.64 -14.30
N MET A 204 20.70 -4.33 -13.71
CA MET A 204 20.85 -5.80 -13.81
C MET A 204 19.66 -6.52 -13.18
N THR A 205 19.26 -6.05 -12.00
CA THR A 205 18.09 -6.55 -11.27
C THR A 205 16.84 -6.42 -12.15
N ALA A 206 16.61 -5.22 -12.70
CA ALA A 206 15.50 -4.94 -13.62
C ALA A 206 15.52 -5.86 -14.86
N ALA A 207 16.71 -6.04 -15.45
CA ALA A 207 16.89 -6.85 -16.65
C ALA A 207 16.53 -8.32 -16.41
N ILE A 208 16.97 -8.89 -15.28
CA ILE A 208 16.71 -10.29 -14.94
C ILE A 208 15.23 -10.48 -14.60
N ILE A 209 14.63 -9.59 -13.80
CA ILE A 209 13.18 -9.60 -13.52
C ILE A 209 12.39 -9.58 -14.83
N SER A 210 12.72 -8.67 -15.75
CA SER A 210 12.05 -8.54 -17.04
C SER A 210 12.19 -9.77 -17.93
N ARG A 211 13.29 -10.52 -17.84
CA ARG A 211 13.46 -11.77 -18.60
C ARG A 211 12.74 -12.94 -17.96
N LEU A 212 12.79 -13.06 -16.64
CA LEU A 212 12.05 -14.09 -15.91
C LEU A 212 10.54 -13.92 -16.07
N SER A 213 10.03 -12.69 -16.11
CA SER A 213 8.60 -12.41 -16.31
C SER A 213 8.06 -12.84 -17.69
N LYS A 214 8.93 -13.16 -18.65
CA LYS A 214 8.53 -13.68 -19.96
C LYS A 214 8.25 -15.18 -19.94
N ILE A 215 8.66 -15.88 -18.87
CA ILE A 215 8.49 -17.32 -18.74
C ILE A 215 7.15 -17.57 -18.05
N ARG A 216 6.16 -18.02 -18.83
CA ARG A 216 4.76 -18.13 -18.37
C ARG A 216 4.56 -19.16 -17.27
N SER A 217 5.45 -20.14 -17.20
CA SER A 217 5.48 -21.21 -16.21
C SER A 217 6.10 -20.78 -14.86
N ILE A 218 6.58 -19.53 -14.74
CA ILE A 218 6.88 -18.87 -13.47
C ILE A 218 5.60 -18.18 -12.99
N ASN A 219 5.04 -18.68 -11.89
CA ASN A 219 3.73 -18.25 -11.40
C ASN A 219 3.76 -16.79 -10.91
N LYS A 220 4.91 -16.37 -10.36
CA LYS A 220 5.05 -15.07 -9.71
C LYS A 220 6.50 -14.57 -9.79
N VAL A 221 6.69 -13.38 -10.35
CA VAL A 221 7.97 -12.64 -10.33
C VAL A 221 7.74 -11.31 -9.66
N ILE A 222 8.45 -11.03 -8.57
CA ILE A 222 8.27 -9.75 -7.86
C ILE A 222 8.83 -8.58 -8.67
N SER A 223 8.05 -7.48 -8.73
CA SER A 223 8.41 -6.27 -9.46
C SER A 223 9.69 -5.61 -8.92
N LEU A 224 10.41 -4.91 -9.80
CA LEU A 224 11.60 -4.14 -9.43
C LEU A 224 11.31 -3.15 -8.30
N THR A 225 10.21 -2.40 -8.39
CA THR A 225 9.85 -1.36 -7.40
C THR A 225 9.71 -1.94 -5.99
N SER A 226 9.02 -3.08 -5.87
CA SER A 226 8.90 -3.79 -4.59
C SER A 226 10.27 -4.26 -4.08
N MET A 227 11.15 -4.72 -4.97
CA MET A 227 12.50 -5.18 -4.60
C MET A 227 13.41 -4.04 -4.15
N MET A 228 13.25 -2.84 -4.70
CA MET A 228 14.02 -1.68 -4.27
C MET A 228 13.78 -1.32 -2.79
N ASN A 229 12.62 -1.68 -2.22
CA ASN A 229 12.34 -1.50 -0.80
C ASN A 229 13.22 -2.37 0.11
N TYR A 230 13.83 -3.44 -0.41
CA TYR A 230 14.71 -4.33 0.36
C TYR A 230 16.19 -3.97 0.21
N LYS A 231 16.50 -2.97 -0.63
CA LYS A 231 17.87 -2.53 -0.87
C LYS A 231 18.48 -1.96 0.42
N GLY A 232 19.58 -2.56 0.87
CA GLY A 232 20.33 -2.10 2.05
C GLY A 232 19.60 -2.30 3.39
N LYS A 233 18.50 -3.05 3.42
CA LYS A 233 17.84 -3.44 4.67
C LYS A 233 18.47 -4.71 5.24
N GLU A 234 18.61 -4.75 6.56
CA GLU A 234 19.02 -5.95 7.29
C GLU A 234 17.78 -6.78 7.64
N LYS A 235 17.30 -7.57 6.67
CA LYS A 235 16.30 -8.64 6.87
C LYS A 235 16.89 -9.97 6.45
N THR A 236 16.44 -11.05 7.07
CA THR A 236 16.79 -12.42 6.67
C THR A 236 16.06 -12.81 5.40
N ILE A 237 16.61 -13.79 4.66
CA ILE A 237 15.98 -14.31 3.44
C ILE A 237 14.60 -14.87 3.73
N THR A 238 14.43 -15.57 4.86
CA THR A 238 13.12 -16.08 5.29
C THR A 238 12.12 -14.96 5.56
N GLU A 239 12.49 -13.91 6.29
CA GLU A 239 11.59 -12.76 6.50
C GLU A 239 11.18 -12.09 5.18
N ILE A 240 12.12 -11.96 4.24
CA ILE A 240 11.85 -11.38 2.93
C ILE A 240 10.92 -12.30 2.12
N ALA A 241 11.18 -13.61 2.13
CA ALA A 241 10.37 -14.60 1.44
C ALA A 241 8.95 -14.67 1.99
N ASP A 242 8.80 -14.61 3.31
CA ASP A 242 7.51 -14.59 4.00
C ASP A 242 6.74 -13.30 3.67
N GLU A 243 7.38 -12.14 3.72
CA GLU A 243 6.72 -10.85 3.39
C GLU A 243 6.28 -10.75 1.92
N LEU A 244 7.05 -11.35 1.04
CA LEU A 244 6.78 -11.35 -0.40
C LEU A 244 5.96 -12.55 -0.84
N GLU A 245 5.76 -13.54 0.03
CA GLU A 245 5.16 -14.85 -0.23
C GLU A 245 5.75 -15.50 -1.48
N VAL A 246 7.08 -15.65 -1.52
CA VAL A 246 7.80 -16.32 -2.62
C VAL A 246 8.63 -17.48 -2.11
N ARG A 247 8.69 -18.55 -2.91
CA ARG A 247 9.54 -19.70 -2.62
C ARG A 247 11.00 -19.40 -2.88
N TYR A 248 11.34 -18.78 -4.00
CA TYR A 248 12.73 -18.58 -4.40
C TYR A 248 13.17 -17.13 -4.25
N ILE A 249 14.36 -16.93 -3.70
CA ILE A 249 15.05 -15.65 -3.67
C ILE A 249 16.37 -15.77 -4.44
N LEU A 250 16.53 -14.91 -5.44
CA LEU A 250 17.80 -14.73 -6.13
C LEU A 250 18.58 -13.61 -5.46
N GLU A 251 19.55 -13.99 -4.63
CA GLU A 251 20.59 -13.11 -4.15
C GLU A 251 21.73 -13.00 -5.16
N SER A 252 22.32 -11.81 -5.24
CA SER A 252 23.38 -11.56 -6.20
C SER A 252 24.37 -10.50 -5.73
N GLY A 253 25.61 -10.68 -6.14
CA GLY A 253 26.69 -9.72 -5.95
C GLY A 253 27.38 -9.42 -7.26
N PHE A 254 27.70 -8.16 -7.52
CA PHE A 254 28.37 -7.70 -8.72
C PHE A 254 29.68 -6.99 -8.40
N GLN A 255 30.72 -7.35 -9.13
CA GLN A 255 32.02 -6.68 -9.11
C GLN A 255 32.47 -6.35 -10.53
N LYS A 256 32.81 -5.09 -10.79
CA LYS A 256 33.41 -4.65 -12.05
C LYS A 256 34.78 -4.03 -11.82
N SER A 257 35.75 -4.44 -12.64
CA SER A 257 37.07 -3.81 -12.71
C SER A 257 37.48 -3.64 -14.17
N GLY A 258 37.46 -2.40 -14.66
CA GLY A 258 37.62 -2.11 -16.09
C GLY A 258 36.53 -2.78 -16.92
N ASN A 259 36.94 -3.61 -17.90
CA ASN A 259 36.03 -4.41 -18.71
C ASN A 259 35.68 -5.78 -18.09
N SER A 260 36.37 -6.19 -17.02
CA SER A 260 36.12 -7.50 -16.39
C SER A 260 34.98 -7.39 -15.39
N ILE A 261 34.06 -8.35 -15.45
CA ILE A 261 32.95 -8.50 -14.51
C ILE A 261 33.04 -9.83 -13.78
N LYS A 262 32.68 -9.81 -12.50
CA LYS A 262 32.44 -10.99 -11.68
C LYS A 262 31.08 -10.86 -11.04
N MET A 263 30.27 -11.91 -11.13
CA MET A 263 28.97 -12.02 -10.51
C MET A 263 28.89 -13.27 -9.68
N ASN A 264 28.33 -13.14 -8.48
CA ASN A 264 27.95 -14.28 -7.66
C ASN A 264 26.43 -14.30 -7.63
N LEU A 265 25.85 -15.43 -8.00
CA LEU A 265 24.40 -15.63 -8.05
C LEU A 265 24.07 -16.76 -7.09
N GLN A 266 23.05 -16.57 -6.26
CA GLN A 266 22.61 -17.52 -5.26
C GLN A 266 21.09 -17.60 -5.33
N LEU A 267 20.57 -18.76 -5.74
CA LEU A 267 19.16 -19.08 -5.64
C LEU A 267 18.94 -19.82 -4.32
N ILE A 268 18.14 -19.22 -3.46
CA ILE A 268 17.87 -19.67 -2.10
C ILE A 268 16.38 -20.01 -2.01
N ASP A 269 16.06 -21.11 -1.33
CA ASP A 269 14.69 -21.40 -0.91
C ASP A 269 14.39 -20.57 0.34
N GLY A 270 13.42 -19.67 0.20
CA GLY A 270 12.99 -18.71 1.19
C GLY A 270 12.41 -19.35 2.45
N GLN A 271 11.78 -20.52 2.35
CA GLN A 271 11.17 -21.17 3.51
C GLN A 271 12.23 -21.80 4.42
N SER A 272 13.17 -22.53 3.82
CA SER A 272 14.17 -23.30 4.57
C SER A 272 15.50 -22.59 4.74
N ASP A 273 15.65 -21.38 4.17
CA ASP A 273 16.93 -20.66 4.02
C ASP A 273 18.03 -21.56 3.41
N GLN A 274 17.62 -22.45 2.50
CA GLN A 274 18.52 -23.44 1.92
C GLN A 274 19.04 -22.92 0.58
N LEU A 275 20.36 -22.85 0.44
CA LEU A 275 20.98 -22.55 -0.84
C LEU A 275 20.72 -23.69 -1.84
N PHE A 276 19.85 -23.43 -2.82
CA PHE A 276 19.52 -24.37 -3.89
C PHE A 276 20.60 -24.42 -4.97
N TRP A 277 21.10 -23.24 -5.34
CA TRP A 277 22.11 -23.10 -6.38
C TRP A 277 22.96 -21.88 -6.14
N SER A 278 24.26 -22.02 -6.35
CA SER A 278 25.19 -20.91 -6.38
C SER A 278 26.06 -21.02 -7.61
N GLN A 279 26.32 -19.89 -8.26
CA GLN A 279 27.24 -19.84 -9.37
C GLN A 279 28.01 -18.53 -9.41
N GLU A 280 29.31 -18.69 -9.63
CA GLU A 280 30.17 -17.58 -9.99
C GLU A 280 30.19 -17.46 -11.52
N TYR A 281 29.97 -16.26 -12.01
CA TYR A 281 30.15 -15.89 -13.41
C TYR A 281 31.29 -14.89 -13.52
N THR A 282 32.25 -15.19 -14.39
CA THR A 282 33.30 -14.25 -14.79
C THR A 282 33.19 -14.00 -16.28
N GLY A 283 33.24 -12.75 -16.69
CA GLY A 283 33.19 -12.40 -18.10
C GLY A 283 33.63 -10.98 -18.37
N THR A 284 33.29 -10.50 -19.57
CA THR A 284 33.49 -9.11 -19.95
C THR A 284 32.18 -8.34 -19.90
N TYR A 285 32.28 -7.05 -19.61
CA TYR A 285 31.14 -6.14 -19.59
C TYR A 285 30.40 -6.12 -20.93
N ASP A 286 31.13 -6.22 -22.03
CA ASP A 286 30.58 -6.29 -23.39
C ASP A 286 29.65 -7.49 -23.62
N SER A 287 29.81 -8.57 -22.84
CA SER A 287 29.00 -9.78 -22.96
C SER A 287 27.72 -9.76 -22.13
N ILE A 288 27.47 -8.70 -21.35
CA ILE A 288 26.47 -8.73 -20.27
C ILE A 288 25.04 -9.03 -20.73
N PHE A 289 24.62 -8.63 -21.94
CA PHE A 289 23.29 -8.99 -22.44
C PHE A 289 23.11 -10.51 -22.56
N LYS A 290 24.15 -11.19 -23.04
CA LYS A 290 24.18 -12.65 -23.08
C LYS A 290 24.14 -13.21 -21.67
N VAL A 291 24.84 -12.57 -20.72
CA VAL A 291 24.82 -13.03 -19.33
C VAL A 291 23.46 -12.88 -18.70
N GLN A 292 22.76 -11.77 -18.90
CA GLN A 292 21.39 -11.58 -18.40
C GLN A 292 20.44 -12.67 -18.89
N ALA A 293 20.49 -12.99 -20.19
CA ALA A 293 19.69 -14.07 -20.78
C ALA A 293 20.06 -15.43 -20.17
N GLN A 294 21.36 -15.73 -20.08
CA GLN A 294 21.85 -16.97 -19.49
C GLN A 294 21.44 -17.12 -18.03
N VAL A 295 21.51 -16.04 -17.24
CA VAL A 295 21.10 -16.05 -15.83
C VAL A 295 19.61 -16.37 -15.72
N ALA A 296 18.75 -15.71 -16.50
CA ALA A 296 17.31 -15.98 -16.48
C ALA A 296 16.99 -17.43 -16.89
N GLU A 297 17.60 -17.93 -17.96
CA GLU A 297 17.44 -19.34 -18.40
C GLU A 297 17.90 -20.34 -17.33
N MET A 298 19.03 -20.05 -16.69
CA MET A 298 19.60 -20.93 -15.66
C MET A 298 18.75 -20.95 -14.40
N VAL A 299 18.29 -19.78 -13.95
CA VAL A 299 17.40 -19.66 -12.79
C VAL A 299 16.10 -20.42 -13.04
N ALA A 300 15.44 -20.19 -14.18
CA ALA A 300 14.23 -20.91 -14.55
C ALA A 300 14.46 -22.42 -14.62
N LYS A 301 15.54 -22.89 -15.26
CA LYS A 301 15.89 -24.31 -15.28
C LYS A 301 16.14 -24.89 -13.89
N LYS A 302 16.67 -24.10 -12.95
CA LYS A 302 16.92 -24.54 -11.56
C LYS A 302 15.66 -24.59 -10.71
N MET A 303 14.67 -23.78 -11.05
CA MET A 303 13.31 -23.86 -10.51
C MET A 303 12.49 -24.98 -11.17
N ASP A 304 13.10 -25.82 -12.03
CA ASP A 304 12.42 -26.85 -12.83
C ASP A 304 11.29 -26.31 -13.73
N VAL A 305 11.44 -25.06 -14.17
CA VAL A 305 10.48 -24.35 -15.01
C VAL A 305 10.77 -24.64 -16.48
N ASN A 306 9.74 -25.10 -17.21
CA ASN A 306 9.83 -25.35 -18.65
C ASN A 306 9.78 -24.04 -19.44
N ILE A 307 10.79 -23.82 -20.29
CA ILE A 307 10.86 -22.68 -21.22
C ILE A 307 10.54 -23.19 -22.63
N THR A 308 9.52 -22.61 -23.27
CA THR A 308 9.18 -22.87 -24.68
C THR A 308 10.21 -22.28 -25.63
N LYS A 309 10.22 -22.68 -26.91
CA LYS A 309 11.18 -22.14 -27.88
C LYS A 309 10.95 -20.66 -28.15
N GLU A 310 9.68 -20.25 -28.12
CA GLU A 310 9.22 -18.88 -28.29
C GLU A 310 9.72 -18.01 -27.13
N GLU A 311 9.49 -18.44 -25.88
CA GLU A 311 9.99 -17.74 -24.68
C GLU A 311 11.51 -17.67 -24.67
N GLN A 312 12.20 -18.74 -25.06
CA GLN A 312 13.66 -18.75 -25.16
C GLN A 312 14.17 -17.68 -26.13
N ALA A 313 13.54 -17.53 -27.30
CA ALA A 313 13.90 -16.49 -28.25
C ALA A 313 13.69 -15.08 -27.67
N GLU A 314 12.62 -14.85 -26.91
CA GLU A 314 12.34 -13.58 -26.26
C GLU A 314 13.27 -13.25 -25.09
N ILE A 315 13.71 -14.28 -24.35
CA ILE A 315 14.71 -14.17 -23.27
C ILE A 315 16.10 -13.89 -23.84
N GLN A 316 16.43 -14.42 -25.01
CA GLN A 316 17.73 -14.18 -25.64
C GLN A 316 17.79 -12.86 -26.41
N ARG A 317 16.64 -12.29 -26.81
CA ARG A 317 16.58 -10.99 -27.48
C ARG A 317 17.15 -9.90 -26.57
N ALA A 318 18.25 -9.28 -27.01
CA ALA A 318 18.78 -8.08 -26.38
C ALA A 318 17.96 -6.87 -26.85
N MET A 319 17.60 -5.97 -25.95
CA MET A 319 16.84 -4.77 -26.31
C MET A 319 17.68 -3.77 -27.14
N THR A 320 19.00 -3.86 -27.02
CA THR A 320 19.98 -3.07 -27.77
C THR A 320 21.30 -3.85 -27.80
N GLN A 321 22.15 -3.57 -28.79
CA GLN A 321 23.54 -4.06 -28.83
C GLN A 321 24.51 -3.03 -28.25
N ASN A 322 24.06 -1.80 -27.97
CA ASN A 322 24.87 -0.73 -27.41
C ASN A 322 24.73 -0.68 -25.87
N MET A 323 25.82 -0.98 -25.18
CA MET A 323 25.85 -1.01 -23.72
C MET A 323 25.62 0.36 -23.08
N GLU A 324 26.20 1.42 -23.65
CA GLU A 324 26.04 2.76 -23.12
C GLU A 324 24.60 3.26 -23.28
N ALA A 325 23.96 2.87 -24.38
CA ALA A 325 22.54 3.13 -24.61
C ALA A 325 21.70 2.43 -23.55
N TYR A 326 21.99 1.15 -23.28
CA TYR A 326 21.29 0.37 -22.27
C TYR A 326 21.45 0.90 -20.84
N ASN A 327 22.67 1.25 -20.44
CA ASN A 327 22.91 1.86 -19.13
C ASN A 327 22.15 3.16 -18.98
N SER A 328 22.13 3.99 -20.03
CA SER A 328 21.37 5.23 -20.03
C SER A 328 19.87 4.93 -19.88
N TYR A 329 19.33 3.98 -20.63
CA TYR A 329 17.94 3.53 -20.48
C TYR A 329 17.61 3.10 -19.04
N LEU A 330 18.44 2.23 -18.45
CA LEU A 330 18.25 1.74 -17.08
C LEU A 330 18.30 2.87 -16.04
N GLN A 331 19.18 3.86 -16.21
CA GLN A 331 19.19 5.06 -15.36
C GLN A 331 17.88 5.85 -15.47
N GLY A 332 17.32 5.96 -16.68
CA GLY A 332 16.01 6.56 -16.91
C GLY A 332 14.90 5.82 -16.16
N VAL A 333 14.83 4.50 -16.31
CA VAL A 333 13.84 3.64 -15.62
C VAL A 333 14.00 3.75 -14.10
N TYR A 334 15.22 3.68 -13.59
CA TYR A 334 15.49 3.79 -12.15
C TYR A 334 15.00 5.12 -11.59
N ILE A 335 15.31 6.24 -12.24
CA ILE A 335 14.84 7.55 -11.78
C ILE A 335 13.31 7.60 -11.84
N MET A 336 12.70 7.08 -12.90
CA MET A 336 11.25 7.08 -13.09
C MET A 336 10.51 6.18 -12.08
N SER A 337 11.19 5.23 -11.43
CA SER A 337 10.59 4.29 -10.46
C SER A 337 10.02 4.95 -9.20
N ASP A 338 10.40 6.20 -8.92
CA ASP A 338 9.80 7.03 -7.86
C ASP A 338 8.37 7.51 -8.21
N TYR A 339 7.97 7.42 -9.49
CA TYR A 339 6.62 7.76 -9.96
C TYR A 339 6.11 9.16 -9.56
N SER A 340 7.01 10.14 -9.47
CA SER A 340 6.66 11.55 -9.27
C SER A 340 6.86 12.35 -10.56
N SER A 341 6.14 13.47 -10.70
CA SER A 341 6.33 14.40 -11.82
C SER A 341 7.81 14.79 -12.01
N LYS A 342 8.51 15.09 -10.91
CA LYS A 342 9.94 15.43 -10.91
C LYS A 342 10.82 14.28 -11.43
N SER A 343 10.51 13.05 -11.05
CA SER A 343 11.27 11.88 -11.48
C SER A 343 11.07 11.60 -12.97
N PHE A 344 9.83 11.74 -13.46
CA PHE A 344 9.52 11.68 -14.89
C PHE A 344 10.24 12.76 -15.68
N GLU A 345 10.31 14.00 -15.19
CA GLU A 345 11.06 15.05 -15.88
C GLU A 345 12.56 14.74 -15.95
N ALA A 346 13.14 14.28 -14.83
CA ALA A 346 14.56 13.98 -14.71
C ALA A 346 15.00 12.76 -15.55
N SER A 347 14.13 11.78 -15.77
CA SER A 347 14.45 10.55 -16.53
C SER A 347 14.58 10.80 -18.04
N ARG A 348 13.89 11.81 -18.60
CA ARG A 348 13.87 12.13 -20.04
C ARG A 348 15.25 12.25 -20.68
N LYS A 349 16.20 12.89 -19.97
CA LYS A 349 17.57 13.09 -20.50
C LYS A 349 18.28 11.77 -20.75
N TYR A 350 17.99 10.75 -19.95
CA TYR A 350 18.60 9.44 -20.04
C TYR A 350 18.00 8.60 -21.18
N PHE A 351 16.68 8.63 -21.36
CA PHE A 351 16.04 8.00 -22.53
C PHE A 351 16.47 8.67 -23.84
N LYS A 352 16.55 10.00 -23.87
CA LYS A 352 17.11 10.72 -25.04
C LYS A 352 18.55 10.35 -25.33
N LYS A 353 19.38 10.21 -24.30
CA LYS A 353 20.77 9.74 -24.44
C LYS A 353 20.83 8.30 -24.96
N ALA A 354 19.97 7.41 -24.47
CA ALA A 354 19.87 6.04 -24.97
C ALA A 354 19.56 6.00 -26.48
N ILE A 355 18.57 6.79 -26.92
CA ILE A 355 18.20 6.95 -28.34
C ILE A 355 19.35 7.53 -29.18
N GLN A 356 20.09 8.50 -28.64
CA GLN A 356 21.25 9.08 -29.34
C GLN A 356 22.39 8.08 -29.55
N LEU A 357 22.57 7.17 -28.59
CA LEU A 357 23.61 6.14 -28.63
C LEU A 357 23.19 4.94 -29.48
N ASP A 358 21.90 4.62 -29.52
CA ASP A 358 21.32 3.59 -30.39
C ASP A 358 19.93 4.01 -30.88
N SER A 359 19.87 4.46 -32.14
CA SER A 359 18.62 4.89 -32.78
C SER A 359 17.66 3.74 -33.11
N THR A 360 18.08 2.48 -32.92
CA THR A 360 17.25 1.28 -33.13
C THR A 360 16.68 0.71 -31.83
N PHE A 361 16.96 1.35 -30.69
CA PHE A 361 16.52 0.89 -29.37
C PHE A 361 15.04 1.26 -29.10
N ALA A 362 14.11 0.45 -29.62
CA ALA A 362 12.67 0.69 -29.56
C ALA A 362 12.12 1.00 -28.16
N GLU A 363 12.53 0.24 -27.13
CA GLU A 363 12.05 0.43 -25.75
C GLU A 363 12.36 1.84 -25.20
N ALA A 364 13.47 2.45 -25.59
CA ALA A 364 13.81 3.80 -25.16
C ALA A 364 12.86 4.86 -25.77
N TYR A 365 12.37 4.62 -27.00
CA TYR A 365 11.34 5.43 -27.63
C TYR A 365 9.99 5.25 -26.92
N VAL A 366 9.59 4.01 -26.63
CA VAL A 366 8.35 3.71 -25.89
C VAL A 366 8.34 4.41 -24.53
N GLN A 367 9.42 4.27 -23.75
CA GLN A 367 9.48 4.91 -22.43
C GLN A 367 9.43 6.43 -22.50
N LEU A 368 10.03 7.05 -23.52
CA LEU A 368 9.97 8.50 -23.67
C LEU A 368 8.58 8.98 -24.10
N ALA A 369 7.89 8.22 -24.96
CA ALA A 369 6.50 8.47 -25.31
C ALA A 369 5.57 8.37 -24.10
N TRP A 370 5.66 7.27 -23.35
CA TRP A 370 4.86 7.05 -22.14
C TRP A 370 5.15 8.12 -21.08
N ASN A 371 6.42 8.52 -20.93
CA ASN A 371 6.80 9.61 -20.03
C ASN A 371 6.11 10.93 -20.36
N TYR A 372 6.05 11.31 -21.64
CA TYR A 372 5.33 12.51 -22.06
C TYR A 372 3.81 12.37 -21.86
N SER A 373 3.23 11.21 -22.22
CA SER A 373 1.80 10.91 -22.04
C SER A 373 1.36 11.03 -20.58
N THR A 374 2.10 10.40 -19.66
CA THR A 374 1.82 10.42 -18.21
C THR A 374 1.82 11.83 -17.62
N MET A 375 2.67 12.73 -18.15
CA MET A 375 2.75 14.11 -17.69
C MET A 375 1.55 14.98 -18.10
N GLY A 376 0.81 14.57 -19.13
CA GLY A 376 -0.45 15.21 -19.55
C GLY A 376 -1.72 14.45 -19.16
N THR A 377 -1.60 13.36 -18.40
CA THR A 377 -2.73 12.55 -17.93
C THR A 377 -2.70 12.49 -16.41
N TRP A 378 -1.86 11.62 -15.84
CA TRP A 378 -1.82 11.34 -14.41
C TRP A 378 -1.29 12.48 -13.54
N PHE A 379 -0.30 13.24 -14.01
CA PHE A 379 0.26 14.34 -13.21
C PHE A 379 -0.37 15.71 -13.52
N GLY A 380 -0.90 15.89 -14.72
CA GLY A 380 -1.49 17.16 -15.15
C GLY A 380 -0.52 18.35 -15.12
N ASP A 381 0.75 18.15 -15.47
CA ASP A 381 1.77 19.22 -15.56
C ASP A 381 1.70 19.98 -16.90
N MET A 382 1.03 19.39 -17.88
CA MET A 382 0.72 20.00 -19.16
C MET A 382 -0.62 19.49 -19.68
N SER A 383 -1.22 20.19 -20.64
CA SER A 383 -2.43 19.68 -21.29
C SER A 383 -2.14 18.37 -22.03
N LYS A 384 -3.15 17.50 -22.09
CA LYS A 384 -3.06 16.24 -22.85
C LYS A 384 -2.64 16.45 -24.30
N GLN A 385 -3.20 17.47 -24.96
CA GLN A 385 -2.88 17.81 -26.35
C GLN A 385 -1.39 18.12 -26.55
N LYS A 386 -0.78 18.84 -25.61
CA LYS A 386 0.66 19.15 -25.65
C LYS A 386 1.48 17.89 -25.37
N ALA A 387 1.08 17.08 -24.39
CA ALA A 387 1.73 15.81 -24.09
C ALA A 387 1.73 14.86 -25.29
N ASP A 388 0.58 14.70 -25.95
CA ASP A 388 0.44 13.86 -27.15
C ASP A 388 1.32 14.35 -28.29
N SER A 389 1.35 15.66 -28.52
CA SER A 389 2.20 16.26 -29.56
C SER A 389 3.70 15.99 -29.31
N LEU A 390 4.13 15.95 -28.04
CA LEU A 390 5.50 15.62 -27.66
C LEU A 390 5.79 14.11 -27.72
N ALA A 391 4.80 13.27 -27.43
CA ALA A 391 4.93 11.81 -27.46
C ALA A 391 4.89 11.22 -28.87
N ALA A 392 4.10 11.81 -29.78
CA ALA A 392 3.84 11.34 -31.13
C ALA A 392 5.09 10.91 -31.93
N PRO A 393 6.15 11.74 -32.08
CA PRO A 393 7.32 11.32 -32.87
C PRO A 393 8.06 10.12 -32.27
N TYR A 394 7.98 9.92 -30.96
CA TYR A 394 8.61 8.77 -30.30
C TYR A 394 7.76 7.50 -30.47
N LEU A 395 6.43 7.62 -30.44
CA LEU A 395 5.53 6.51 -30.73
C LEU A 395 5.64 6.04 -32.17
N GLU A 396 5.62 6.95 -33.13
CA GLU A 396 5.80 6.63 -34.55
C GLU A 396 7.08 5.83 -34.78
N LYS A 397 8.19 6.25 -34.12
CA LYS A 397 9.45 5.54 -34.24
C LYS A 397 9.45 4.18 -33.53
N ALA A 398 8.81 4.08 -32.38
CA ALA A 398 8.66 2.80 -31.68
C ALA A 398 7.84 1.78 -32.51
N ILE A 399 6.76 2.22 -33.15
CA ILE A 399 5.94 1.40 -34.07
C ILE A 399 6.76 0.92 -35.27
N GLU A 400 7.60 1.79 -35.84
CA GLU A 400 8.48 1.42 -36.96
C GLU A 400 9.51 0.36 -36.58
N LEU A 401 10.07 0.46 -35.36
CA LEU A 401 11.16 -0.41 -34.92
C LEU A 401 10.67 -1.77 -34.42
N GLU A 402 9.67 -1.80 -33.53
CA GLU A 402 9.14 -3.01 -32.91
C GLU A 402 7.62 -2.91 -32.69
N PRO A 403 6.78 -3.18 -33.71
CA PRO A 403 5.33 -3.02 -33.61
C PRO A 403 4.67 -3.98 -32.62
N ASP A 404 5.26 -5.15 -32.39
CA ASP A 404 4.75 -6.15 -31.44
C ASP A 404 5.24 -5.91 -29.99
N ASN A 405 5.93 -4.80 -29.73
CA ASN A 405 6.45 -4.47 -28.40
C ASN A 405 5.30 -4.33 -27.39
N THR A 406 5.38 -5.07 -26.29
CA THR A 406 4.27 -5.15 -25.33
C THR A 406 4.05 -3.84 -24.56
N SER A 407 5.12 -3.13 -24.22
CA SER A 407 5.04 -1.79 -23.60
C SER A 407 4.42 -0.77 -24.56
N LEU A 408 4.71 -0.89 -25.86
CA LEU A 408 4.11 -0.06 -26.91
C LEU A 408 2.59 -0.28 -26.99
N ILE A 409 2.12 -1.53 -26.99
CA ILE A 409 0.69 -1.87 -27.05
C ILE A 409 -0.08 -1.21 -25.90
N VAL A 410 0.44 -1.27 -24.67
CA VAL A 410 -0.20 -0.58 -23.51
C VAL A 410 -0.21 0.92 -23.71
N THR A 411 0.90 1.52 -24.14
CA THR A 411 0.99 2.96 -24.37
C THR A 411 0.01 3.43 -25.45
N LEU A 412 -0.20 2.63 -26.50
CA LEU A 412 -1.20 2.91 -27.55
C LEU A 412 -2.62 2.75 -27.02
N ALA A 413 -2.89 1.73 -26.19
CA ALA A 413 -4.18 1.57 -25.55
C ALA A 413 -4.52 2.76 -24.65
N GLU A 414 -3.55 3.26 -23.88
CA GLU A 414 -3.70 4.48 -23.08
C GLU A 414 -4.05 5.68 -23.96
N GLN A 415 -3.38 5.84 -25.11
CA GLN A 415 -3.68 6.94 -26.03
C GLN A 415 -5.10 6.85 -26.60
N GLU A 416 -5.53 5.68 -27.05
CA GLU A 416 -6.88 5.49 -27.58
C GLU A 416 -7.94 5.71 -26.50
N PHE A 417 -7.68 5.23 -25.28
CA PHE A 417 -8.54 5.44 -24.12
C PHE A 417 -8.77 6.93 -23.83
N TYR A 418 -7.71 7.74 -23.77
CA TYR A 418 -7.84 9.18 -23.52
C TYR A 418 -8.34 9.97 -24.75
N LYS A 419 -8.31 9.40 -25.95
CA LYS A 419 -9.06 9.92 -27.12
C LYS A 419 -10.56 9.56 -27.06
N TRP A 420 -10.97 8.84 -26.03
CA TRP A 420 -12.29 8.23 -25.85
C TRP A 420 -12.66 7.18 -26.89
N ASN A 421 -11.65 6.54 -27.48
CA ASN A 421 -11.82 5.37 -28.34
C ASN A 421 -11.70 4.09 -27.50
N PHE A 422 -12.69 3.86 -26.62
CA PHE A 422 -12.66 2.76 -25.66
C PHE A 422 -12.62 1.39 -26.31
N GLU A 423 -13.27 1.21 -27.47
CA GLU A 423 -13.26 -0.05 -28.23
C GLU A 423 -11.84 -0.39 -28.73
N ALA A 424 -11.12 0.59 -29.29
CA ALA A 424 -9.75 0.37 -29.73
C ALA A 424 -8.80 0.12 -28.55
N ALA A 425 -9.00 0.84 -27.44
CA ALA A 425 -8.23 0.62 -26.21
C ALA A 425 -8.43 -0.80 -25.67
N ASP A 426 -9.68 -1.29 -25.58
CA ASP A 426 -9.98 -2.64 -25.11
C ASP A 426 -9.44 -3.72 -26.07
N SER A 427 -9.52 -3.50 -27.38
CA SER A 427 -8.95 -4.42 -28.37
C SER A 427 -7.44 -4.59 -28.18
N LEU A 428 -6.70 -3.48 -27.98
CA LEU A 428 -5.26 -3.51 -27.74
C LEU A 428 -4.91 -4.20 -26.41
N LEU A 429 -5.66 -3.91 -25.34
CA LEU A 429 -5.44 -4.55 -24.04
C LEU A 429 -5.83 -6.04 -24.05
N THR A 430 -6.82 -6.44 -24.84
CA THR A 430 -7.13 -7.86 -25.04
C THR A 430 -5.97 -8.60 -25.69
N GLU A 431 -5.29 -7.99 -26.67
CA GLU A 431 -4.08 -8.57 -27.25
C GLU A 431 -2.94 -8.66 -26.22
N TYR A 432 -2.76 -7.60 -25.42
CA TYR A 432 -1.80 -7.58 -24.32
C TYR A 432 -2.06 -8.71 -23.31
N ARG A 433 -3.30 -8.83 -22.82
CA ARG A 433 -3.71 -9.82 -21.81
C ARG A 433 -3.46 -11.24 -22.27
N LYS A 434 -3.71 -11.54 -23.55
CA LYS A 434 -3.40 -12.84 -24.14
C LYS A 434 -1.90 -13.18 -24.13
N LYS A 435 -1.02 -12.18 -24.16
CA LYS A 435 0.44 -12.34 -24.21
C LYS A 435 1.08 -12.35 -22.81
N VAL A 436 0.66 -11.44 -21.94
CA VAL A 436 1.33 -11.11 -20.65
C VAL A 436 0.44 -11.28 -19.43
N GLY A 437 -0.88 -11.33 -19.60
CA GLY A 437 -1.86 -11.40 -18.51
C GLY A 437 -2.40 -10.03 -18.09
N GLU A 438 -3.11 -10.00 -16.98
CA GLU A 438 -3.77 -8.79 -16.48
C GLU A 438 -2.78 -7.68 -16.11
N ASN A 439 -3.20 -6.43 -16.33
CA ASN A 439 -2.43 -5.26 -15.95
C ASN A 439 -3.33 -4.18 -15.33
N PHE A 440 -2.72 -3.24 -14.61
CA PHE A 440 -3.41 -2.12 -13.97
C PHE A 440 -4.33 -1.35 -14.95
N PHE A 441 -3.86 -1.11 -16.17
CA PHE A 441 -4.61 -0.27 -17.12
C PHE A 441 -5.86 -0.99 -17.66
N SER A 442 -5.87 -2.32 -17.68
CA SER A 442 -7.05 -3.14 -17.99
C SER A 442 -8.12 -2.96 -16.92
N ASP A 443 -7.74 -3.06 -15.65
CA ASP A 443 -8.67 -2.81 -14.53
C ASP A 443 -9.17 -1.37 -14.55
N PHE A 444 -8.31 -0.41 -14.86
CA PHE A 444 -8.71 0.99 -14.95
C PHE A 444 -9.71 1.23 -16.08
N LEU A 445 -9.49 0.62 -17.26
CA LEU A 445 -10.45 0.67 -18.36
C LEU A 445 -11.79 0.05 -17.95
N ASN A 446 -11.77 -1.17 -17.41
CA ASN A 446 -12.97 -1.89 -16.98
C ASN A 446 -13.74 -1.07 -15.94
N LEU A 447 -13.04 -0.47 -14.97
CA LEU A 447 -13.64 0.43 -13.98
C LEU A 447 -14.38 1.57 -14.68
N MET A 448 -13.71 2.31 -15.58
CA MET A 448 -14.30 3.46 -16.27
C MET A 448 -15.48 3.08 -17.17
N LEU A 449 -15.49 1.86 -17.70
CA LEU A 449 -16.62 1.32 -18.46
C LEU A 449 -17.79 0.87 -17.56
N GLY A 450 -17.57 0.75 -16.26
CA GLY A 450 -18.56 0.27 -15.29
C GLY A 450 -18.59 -1.25 -15.12
N GLN A 451 -17.55 -1.94 -15.60
CA GLN A 451 -17.36 -3.38 -15.51
C GLN A 451 -16.70 -3.73 -14.17
N TYR A 452 -17.43 -3.50 -13.08
CA TYR A 452 -16.89 -3.62 -11.71
C TYR A 452 -16.59 -5.08 -11.32
N ASP A 453 -17.41 -6.02 -11.80
CA ASP A 453 -17.22 -7.45 -11.51
C ASP A 453 -15.91 -7.98 -12.09
N GLU A 454 -15.53 -7.52 -13.27
CA GLU A 454 -14.30 -7.85 -13.98
C GLU A 454 -13.07 -7.29 -13.24
N VAL A 455 -13.18 -6.09 -12.66
CA VAL A 455 -12.12 -5.51 -11.82
C VAL A 455 -11.95 -6.32 -10.54
N ILE A 456 -13.06 -6.71 -9.89
CA ILE A 456 -13.04 -7.53 -8.67
C ILE A 456 -12.55 -8.94 -8.96
N GLU A 457 -12.93 -9.54 -10.09
CA GLU A 457 -12.45 -10.86 -10.53
C GLU A 457 -10.96 -10.83 -10.82
N SER A 458 -10.48 -9.80 -11.53
CA SER A 458 -9.05 -9.57 -11.79
C SER A 458 -8.25 -9.50 -10.48
N GLU A 459 -8.75 -8.74 -9.49
CA GLU A 459 -8.13 -8.69 -8.16
C GLU A 459 -8.16 -10.03 -7.44
N ASN A 460 -9.31 -10.71 -7.41
CA ASN A 460 -9.43 -12.01 -6.76
C ASN A 460 -8.53 -13.07 -7.41
N ASN A 461 -8.33 -13.01 -8.73
CA ASN A 461 -7.40 -13.89 -9.43
C ASN A 461 -5.96 -13.57 -9.06
N ARG A 462 -5.57 -12.28 -8.96
CA ARG A 462 -4.26 -11.88 -8.44
C ARG A 462 -4.02 -12.41 -7.02
N LEU A 463 -4.99 -12.24 -6.13
CA LEU A 463 -4.92 -12.73 -4.75
C LEU A 463 -4.80 -14.27 -4.68
N LYS A 464 -5.58 -15.00 -5.50
CA LYS A 464 -5.50 -16.48 -5.59
C LYS A 464 -4.16 -16.96 -6.13
N GLU A 465 -3.56 -16.23 -7.05
CA GLU A 465 -2.24 -16.52 -7.61
C GLU A 465 -1.10 -16.04 -6.67
N ASN A 466 -1.42 -15.62 -5.45
CA ASN A 466 -0.53 -14.95 -4.49
C ASN A 466 0.24 -13.78 -5.12
N ARG A 467 -0.22 -13.18 -6.21
CA ARG A 467 0.42 -11.98 -6.75
C ARG A 467 0.17 -10.85 -5.76
N TRP A 468 1.25 -10.29 -5.23
CA TRP A 468 1.20 -9.20 -4.26
C TRP A 468 0.29 -8.08 -4.80
N PRO A 469 -0.61 -7.50 -3.97
CA PRO A 469 -1.48 -6.42 -4.43
C PRO A 469 -0.61 -5.28 -5.01
N LEU A 470 -1.05 -4.71 -6.12
CA LEU A 470 -0.30 -3.63 -6.72
C LEU A 470 -0.32 -2.44 -5.75
N ILE A 471 0.80 -1.73 -5.68
CA ILE A 471 0.98 -0.47 -4.93
C ILE A 471 -0.12 0.58 -5.24
N ARG A 472 -0.97 0.34 -6.25
CA ARG A 472 -2.00 1.23 -6.79
C ARG A 472 -3.39 0.58 -6.97
N ASP A 473 -3.85 -0.30 -6.08
CA ASP A 473 -5.21 -0.91 -6.20
C ASP A 473 -6.38 0.02 -5.84
N TRP A 474 -6.26 1.33 -6.10
CA TRP A 474 -7.39 2.24 -5.96
C TRP A 474 -8.54 1.97 -6.96
N PRO A 475 -8.34 1.41 -8.19
CA PRO A 475 -9.48 1.09 -9.05
C PRO A 475 -10.43 0.06 -8.41
N VAL A 476 -9.84 -0.93 -7.73
CA VAL A 476 -10.54 -1.97 -6.98
C VAL A 476 -11.38 -1.37 -5.85
N VAL A 477 -10.89 -0.33 -5.17
CA VAL A 477 -11.64 0.40 -4.14
C VAL A 477 -12.95 0.98 -4.71
N TYR A 478 -12.89 1.61 -5.90
CA TYR A 478 -14.10 2.10 -6.56
C TYR A 478 -15.01 0.96 -7.02
N ALA A 479 -14.47 -0.15 -7.51
CA ALA A 479 -15.27 -1.30 -7.94
C ALA A 479 -16.08 -1.89 -6.78
N TYR A 480 -15.45 -2.18 -5.63
CA TYR A 480 -16.15 -2.64 -4.43
C TYR A 480 -17.15 -1.61 -3.89
N TYR A 481 -16.79 -0.32 -3.93
CA TYR A 481 -17.69 0.75 -3.51
C TYR A 481 -18.97 0.75 -4.35
N HIS A 482 -18.84 0.65 -5.68
CA HIS A 482 -19.98 0.62 -6.59
C HIS A 482 -20.82 -0.65 -6.45
N GLN A 483 -20.21 -1.79 -6.13
CA GLN A 483 -20.93 -3.04 -5.82
C GLN A 483 -21.62 -3.05 -4.44
N GLY A 484 -21.37 -2.05 -3.61
CA GLY A 484 -21.94 -1.95 -2.27
C GLY A 484 -21.18 -2.71 -1.18
N GLU A 485 -19.98 -3.20 -1.48
CA GLU A 485 -19.14 -3.95 -0.57
C GLU A 485 -18.27 -3.03 0.30
N ILE A 486 -18.90 -2.27 1.19
CA ILE A 486 -18.23 -1.22 1.98
C ILE A 486 -17.13 -1.78 2.89
N ASP A 487 -17.30 -2.97 3.47
CA ASP A 487 -16.25 -3.57 4.30
C ASP A 487 -14.99 -3.88 3.48
N SER A 488 -15.15 -4.43 2.27
CA SER A 488 -14.06 -4.68 1.32
C SER A 488 -13.38 -3.36 0.92
N THR A 489 -14.17 -2.34 0.57
CA THR A 489 -13.68 -0.98 0.27
C THR A 489 -12.80 -0.43 1.39
N LEU A 490 -13.29 -0.43 2.64
CA LEU A 490 -12.57 0.15 3.77
C LEU A 490 -11.31 -0.66 4.14
N ASN A 491 -11.36 -1.99 4.03
CA ASN A 491 -10.21 -2.85 4.28
C ASN A 491 -9.07 -2.58 3.29
N ILE A 492 -9.37 -2.52 1.99
CA ILE A 492 -8.36 -2.23 0.95
C ILE A 492 -7.80 -0.82 1.14
N MET A 493 -8.66 0.16 1.48
CA MET A 493 -8.18 1.51 1.78
C MET A 493 -7.21 1.55 2.96
N GLN A 494 -7.47 0.79 4.02
CA GLN A 494 -6.57 0.68 5.16
C GLN A 494 -5.23 0.04 4.77
N GLN A 495 -5.25 -1.02 3.96
CA GLN A 495 -4.03 -1.64 3.45
C GLN A 495 -3.23 -0.67 2.58
N GLY A 496 -3.89 0.10 1.70
CA GLY A 496 -3.24 1.11 0.86
C GLY A 496 -2.45 2.14 1.68
N PHE A 497 -3.00 2.63 2.80
CA PHE A 497 -2.28 3.55 3.69
C PHE A 497 -1.06 2.91 4.38
N LEU A 498 -1.14 1.62 4.72
CA LEU A 498 -0.02 0.89 5.34
C LEU A 498 1.11 0.65 4.34
N LEU A 499 0.76 0.27 3.12
CA LEU A 499 1.72 -0.11 2.09
C LEU A 499 2.35 1.11 1.39
N SER A 500 1.64 2.23 1.31
CA SER A 500 2.06 3.39 0.52
C SER A 500 1.69 4.72 1.18
N PRO A 501 2.19 4.99 2.40
CA PRO A 501 1.81 6.18 3.18
C PRO A 501 2.20 7.52 2.53
N THR A 502 3.13 7.50 1.56
CA THR A 502 3.60 8.71 0.85
C THR A 502 3.01 8.85 -0.55
N SER A 503 2.11 7.95 -0.97
CA SER A 503 1.50 7.99 -2.30
C SER A 503 0.38 9.04 -2.35
N GLU A 504 0.63 10.17 -3.01
CA GLU A 504 -0.31 11.29 -3.12
C GLU A 504 -1.69 10.88 -3.71
N PRO A 505 -1.79 10.06 -4.78
CA PRO A 505 -3.08 9.69 -5.37
C PRO A 505 -4.02 8.93 -4.44
N ILE A 506 -3.45 8.17 -3.49
CA ILE A 506 -4.25 7.41 -2.52
C ILE A 506 -5.09 8.35 -1.66
N TYR A 507 -4.52 9.47 -1.20
CA TYR A 507 -5.25 10.43 -0.37
C TYR A 507 -6.42 11.09 -1.11
N ASP A 508 -6.26 11.38 -2.41
CA ASP A 508 -7.32 11.97 -3.21
C ASP A 508 -8.48 10.99 -3.40
N HIS A 509 -8.18 9.81 -3.95
CA HIS A 509 -9.19 8.79 -4.23
C HIS A 509 -9.90 8.32 -2.96
N PHE A 510 -9.16 8.07 -1.88
CA PHE A 510 -9.75 7.57 -0.62
C PHE A 510 -10.51 8.67 0.11
N GLY A 511 -10.04 9.92 0.04
CA GLY A 511 -10.77 11.08 0.52
C GLY A 511 -12.11 11.26 -0.21
N ASN A 512 -12.14 11.08 -1.53
CA ASN A 512 -13.36 11.12 -2.32
C ASN A 512 -14.34 10.00 -1.95
N ILE A 513 -13.84 8.78 -1.68
CA ILE A 513 -14.68 7.67 -1.21
C ILE A 513 -15.25 7.97 0.19
N TYR A 514 -14.48 8.49 1.15
CA TYR A 514 -15.03 8.91 2.45
C TYR A 514 -16.07 10.02 2.31
N LEU A 515 -15.85 10.97 1.39
CA LEU A 515 -16.85 11.99 1.04
C LEU A 515 -18.12 11.35 0.48
N ALA A 516 -17.98 10.33 -0.38
CA ALA A 516 -19.10 9.57 -0.94
C ALA A 516 -19.91 8.85 0.14
N LEU A 517 -19.21 8.23 1.10
CA LEU A 517 -19.75 7.57 2.30
C LEU A 517 -20.30 8.54 3.36
N LYS A 518 -20.20 9.85 3.13
CA LYS A 518 -20.64 10.92 4.04
C LYS A 518 -19.88 10.99 5.37
N ASP A 519 -18.71 10.35 5.47
CA ASP A 519 -17.78 10.53 6.60
C ASP A 519 -16.93 11.78 6.34
N TYR A 520 -17.56 12.95 6.49
CA TYR A 520 -16.95 14.23 6.13
C TYR A 520 -15.74 14.59 7.00
N HIS A 521 -15.70 14.15 8.26
CA HIS A 521 -14.56 14.39 9.14
C HIS A 521 -13.35 13.59 8.68
N LYS A 522 -13.52 12.29 8.38
CA LYS A 522 -12.42 11.47 7.88
C LYS A 522 -11.99 11.89 6.48
N ALA A 523 -12.94 12.25 5.61
CA ALA A 523 -12.63 12.80 4.29
C ALA A 523 -11.76 14.06 4.41
N ARG A 524 -12.11 15.01 5.30
CA ARG A 524 -11.31 16.20 5.57
C ARG A 524 -9.89 15.82 5.99
N ASP A 525 -9.76 14.97 7.00
CA ASP A 525 -8.45 14.67 7.59
C ASP A 525 -7.52 13.98 6.57
N ILE A 526 -8.06 13.06 5.76
CA ILE A 526 -7.33 12.39 4.68
C ILE A 526 -6.91 13.38 3.58
N LEU A 527 -7.83 14.20 3.08
CA LEU A 527 -7.55 15.14 2.00
C LEU A 527 -6.57 16.26 2.43
N GLU A 528 -6.70 16.77 3.66
CA GLU A 528 -5.76 17.76 4.20
C GLU A 528 -4.36 17.15 4.38
N THR A 529 -4.27 15.90 4.83
CA THR A 529 -2.99 15.17 4.89
C THR A 529 -2.38 15.01 3.51
N GLY A 530 -3.18 14.62 2.50
CA GLY A 530 -2.73 14.51 1.11
C GLY A 530 -2.16 15.82 0.56
N LEU A 531 -2.86 16.94 0.79
CA LEU A 531 -2.38 18.26 0.38
C LEU A 531 -1.10 18.72 1.11
N GLN A 532 -0.89 18.32 2.36
CA GLN A 532 0.32 18.63 3.12
C GLN A 532 1.53 17.81 2.66
N LEU A 533 1.31 16.55 2.29
CA LEU A 533 2.36 15.67 1.77
C LEU A 533 2.73 16.01 0.33
N SER A 534 1.76 16.51 -0.44
CA SER A 534 1.94 16.75 -1.85
C SER A 534 2.83 17.97 -2.15
N GLY A 535 3.73 17.81 -3.12
CA GLY A 535 4.47 18.93 -3.69
C GLY A 535 3.62 19.85 -4.58
N LYS A 536 2.41 19.42 -4.95
CA LYS A 536 1.45 20.11 -5.82
C LYS A 536 0.09 20.26 -5.14
N ARG A 537 -0.53 21.43 -5.30
CA ARG A 537 -1.88 21.67 -4.80
C ARG A 537 -2.93 21.16 -5.81
N TYR A 538 -3.22 19.86 -5.80
CA TYR A 538 -4.15 19.24 -6.77
C TYR A 538 -5.57 19.84 -6.70
N ALA A 539 -6.14 20.17 -7.85
CA ALA A 539 -7.48 20.77 -7.94
C ALA A 539 -8.58 19.83 -7.43
N SER A 540 -8.46 18.54 -7.73
CA SER A 540 -9.35 17.47 -7.24
C SER A 540 -9.48 17.47 -5.71
N MET A 541 -8.35 17.35 -4.99
CA MET A 541 -8.35 17.38 -3.52
C MET A 541 -8.92 18.67 -2.95
N VAL A 542 -8.58 19.83 -3.55
CA VAL A 542 -9.10 21.15 -3.12
C VAL A 542 -10.62 21.22 -3.30
N ILE A 543 -11.15 20.74 -4.42
CA ILE A 543 -12.59 20.65 -4.65
C ILE A 543 -13.26 19.66 -3.69
N HIS A 544 -12.69 18.47 -3.49
CA HIS A 544 -13.24 17.49 -2.55
C HIS A 544 -13.29 18.09 -1.14
N LEU A 545 -12.27 18.86 -0.73
CA LEU A 545 -12.30 19.63 0.52
C LEU A 545 -13.35 20.74 0.51
N ALA A 546 -13.55 21.45 -0.60
CA ALA A 546 -14.61 22.45 -0.72
C ALA A 546 -15.99 21.83 -0.46
N ILE A 547 -16.24 20.64 -1.01
CA ILE A 547 -17.48 19.88 -0.78
C ILE A 547 -17.56 19.42 0.68
N VAL A 548 -16.49 18.84 1.23
CA VAL A 548 -16.45 18.39 2.62
C VAL A 548 -16.74 19.55 3.58
N TYR A 549 -16.11 20.71 3.39
CA TYR A 549 -16.35 21.89 4.22
C TYR A 549 -17.76 22.44 4.09
N HIS A 550 -18.42 22.28 2.94
CA HIS A 550 -19.85 22.60 2.80
C HIS A 550 -20.69 21.76 3.77
N TYR A 551 -20.47 20.43 3.79
CA TYR A 551 -21.22 19.51 4.65
C TYR A 551 -20.81 19.55 6.13
N LEU A 552 -19.66 20.12 6.45
CA LEU A 552 -19.23 20.45 7.82
C LEU A 552 -19.69 21.86 8.25
N ASP A 553 -20.64 22.48 7.55
CA ASP A 553 -21.19 23.82 7.81
C ASP A 553 -20.17 24.97 7.81
N ASN A 554 -18.98 24.76 7.23
CA ASN A 554 -17.96 25.80 7.05
C ASN A 554 -18.04 26.41 5.64
N LYS A 555 -19.04 27.26 5.43
CA LYS A 555 -19.31 27.91 4.14
C LYS A 555 -18.17 28.80 3.65
N GLU A 556 -17.45 29.45 4.58
CA GLU A 556 -16.33 30.33 4.24
C GLU A 556 -15.21 29.54 3.57
N LYS A 557 -14.72 28.48 4.23
CA LYS A 557 -13.64 27.64 3.70
C LYS A 557 -14.07 26.85 2.46
N SER A 558 -15.32 26.43 2.41
CA SER A 558 -15.92 25.81 1.22
C SER A 558 -15.85 26.73 0.00
N GLN A 559 -16.26 27.99 0.14
CA GLN A 559 -16.27 28.97 -0.94
C GLN A 559 -14.84 29.44 -1.30
N GLU A 560 -13.94 29.55 -0.33
CA GLU A 560 -12.52 29.84 -0.53
C GLU A 560 -11.90 28.83 -1.51
N TYR A 561 -12.03 27.53 -1.22
CA TYR A 561 -11.47 26.47 -2.05
C TYR A 561 -12.16 26.35 -3.41
N LEU A 562 -13.47 26.53 -3.50
CA LEU A 562 -14.15 26.58 -4.79
C LEU A 562 -13.62 27.73 -5.66
N ASN A 563 -13.49 28.93 -5.08
CA ASN A 563 -13.02 30.10 -5.80
C ASN A 563 -11.57 29.94 -6.25
N GLU A 564 -10.71 29.36 -5.41
CA GLU A 564 -9.32 29.03 -5.76
C GLU A 564 -9.25 28.24 -7.08
N VAL A 565 -10.05 27.17 -7.18
CA VAL A 565 -10.03 26.29 -8.37
C VAL A 565 -10.68 26.95 -9.58
N ILE A 566 -11.75 27.73 -9.40
CA ILE A 566 -12.36 28.53 -10.48
C ILE A 566 -11.36 29.56 -11.03
N GLU A 567 -10.61 30.24 -10.15
CA GLU A 567 -9.59 31.19 -10.55
C GLU A 567 -8.48 30.50 -11.35
N ARG A 568 -7.96 29.38 -10.86
CA ARG A 568 -6.96 28.57 -11.58
C ARG A 568 -7.45 28.13 -12.96
N ALA A 569 -8.68 27.67 -13.06
CA ALA A 569 -9.32 27.31 -14.33
C ALA A 569 -9.42 28.49 -15.29
N ASN A 570 -9.79 29.67 -14.79
CA ASN A 570 -9.87 30.89 -15.60
C ASN A 570 -8.48 31.44 -16.01
N HIS A 571 -7.43 31.11 -15.26
CA HIS A 571 -6.04 31.40 -15.63
C HIS A 571 -5.42 30.32 -16.56
N GLY A 572 -6.20 29.32 -16.97
CA GLY A 572 -5.81 28.35 -17.99
C GLY A 572 -5.00 27.16 -17.46
N GLU A 573 -5.13 26.83 -16.17
CA GLU A 573 -4.65 25.52 -15.70
C GLU A 573 -5.39 24.40 -16.46
N PRO A 574 -4.68 23.42 -17.04
CA PRO A 574 -5.31 22.34 -17.80
C PRO A 574 -5.97 21.31 -16.87
N GLU A 575 -6.88 20.50 -17.42
CA GLU A 575 -7.48 19.34 -16.74
C GLU A 575 -8.16 19.69 -15.39
N ILE A 576 -8.95 20.76 -15.36
CA ILE A 576 -9.46 21.33 -14.09
C ILE A 576 -10.97 21.58 -14.08
N ASN A 577 -11.61 21.70 -15.23
CA ASN A 577 -13.02 22.09 -15.31
C ASN A 577 -13.92 20.99 -14.74
N VAL A 578 -13.56 19.70 -14.93
CA VAL A 578 -14.30 18.55 -14.37
C VAL A 578 -14.44 18.65 -12.85
N PHE A 579 -13.39 19.03 -12.12
CA PHE A 579 -13.46 19.11 -10.66
C PHE A 579 -14.40 20.23 -10.19
N VAL A 580 -14.45 21.38 -10.87
CA VAL A 580 -15.45 22.41 -10.54
C VAL A 580 -16.88 21.86 -10.73
N ALA A 581 -17.09 20.99 -11.72
CA ALA A 581 -18.37 20.30 -11.88
C ALA A 581 -18.67 19.32 -10.73
N HIS A 582 -17.68 18.62 -10.16
CA HIS A 582 -17.88 17.74 -8.99
C HIS A 582 -18.56 18.50 -7.85
N TYR A 583 -18.08 19.71 -7.54
CA TYR A 583 -18.66 20.54 -6.49
C TYR A 583 -20.14 20.85 -6.74
N TYR A 584 -20.47 21.35 -7.92
CA TYR A 584 -21.84 21.72 -8.25
C TYR A 584 -22.76 20.50 -8.35
N ALA A 585 -22.27 19.39 -8.90
CA ALA A 585 -23.02 18.14 -8.99
C ALA A 585 -23.39 17.60 -7.60
N ARG A 586 -22.42 17.53 -6.68
CA ARG A 586 -22.62 17.01 -5.33
C ARG A 586 -23.54 17.86 -4.47
N LEU A 587 -23.63 19.16 -4.74
CA LEU A 587 -24.55 20.10 -4.09
C LEU A 587 -25.93 20.19 -4.78
N GLY A 588 -26.16 19.42 -5.84
CA GLY A 588 -27.44 19.38 -6.56
C GLY A 588 -27.68 20.57 -7.49
N ASN A 589 -26.64 21.30 -7.89
CA ASN A 589 -26.72 22.38 -8.88
C ASN A 589 -26.33 21.86 -10.28
N SER A 590 -27.26 21.13 -10.91
CA SER A 590 -27.02 20.52 -12.22
C SER A 590 -26.64 21.53 -13.30
N ASP A 591 -27.26 22.71 -13.32
CA ASP A 591 -27.00 23.71 -14.36
C ASP A 591 -25.56 24.22 -14.34
N LYS A 592 -25.03 24.54 -13.16
CA LYS A 592 -23.61 24.91 -13.05
C LYS A 592 -22.69 23.72 -13.29
N ALA A 593 -23.06 22.53 -12.85
CA ALA A 593 -22.26 21.34 -13.11
C ALA A 593 -22.09 21.10 -14.62
N PHE A 594 -23.19 21.13 -15.39
CA PHE A 594 -23.14 20.96 -16.85
C PHE A 594 -22.43 22.11 -17.56
N TYR A 595 -22.52 23.34 -17.09
CA TYR A 595 -21.71 24.44 -17.62
C TYR A 595 -20.20 24.13 -17.59
N TRP A 596 -19.70 23.57 -16.48
CA TRP A 596 -18.30 23.19 -16.35
C TRP A 596 -17.96 21.90 -17.11
N LEU A 597 -18.86 20.91 -17.15
CA LEU A 597 -18.67 19.69 -17.95
C LEU A 597 -18.63 19.98 -19.47
N GLU A 598 -19.43 20.94 -19.96
CA GLU A 598 -19.38 21.35 -21.37
C GLU A 598 -18.05 22.02 -21.72
N ARG A 599 -17.49 22.81 -20.79
CA ARG A 599 -16.13 23.37 -20.94
C ARG A 599 -15.08 22.27 -20.96
N ALA A 600 -15.15 21.32 -20.03
CA ALA A 600 -14.27 20.16 -19.99
C ALA A 600 -14.34 19.36 -21.30
N TYR A 601 -15.55 19.14 -21.82
CA TYR A 601 -15.77 18.40 -23.06
C TYR A 601 -15.16 19.12 -24.27
N LYS A 602 -15.39 20.43 -24.38
CA LYS A 602 -14.81 21.25 -25.44
C LYS A 602 -13.28 21.25 -25.42
N ASN A 603 -12.69 21.16 -24.23
CA ASN A 603 -11.25 21.10 -24.04
C ASN A 603 -10.67 19.68 -24.18
N HIS A 604 -11.52 18.66 -24.32
CA HIS A 604 -11.15 17.25 -24.28
C HIS A 604 -10.37 16.90 -23.00
N GLU A 605 -10.89 17.33 -21.84
CA GLU A 605 -10.21 17.07 -20.56
C GLU A 605 -10.20 15.59 -20.21
N VAL A 606 -9.07 15.12 -19.70
CA VAL A 606 -8.80 13.70 -19.43
C VAL A 606 -9.75 13.14 -18.37
N ASP A 607 -10.11 13.93 -17.36
CA ASP A 607 -10.92 13.49 -16.22
C ASP A 607 -12.41 13.27 -16.57
N LEU A 608 -12.85 13.60 -17.79
CA LEU A 608 -14.22 13.28 -18.22
C LEU A 608 -14.49 11.78 -18.32
N ILE A 609 -13.45 10.95 -18.40
CA ILE A 609 -13.56 9.49 -18.31
C ILE A 609 -14.24 9.03 -17.00
N TRP A 610 -14.20 9.86 -15.96
CA TRP A 610 -14.83 9.57 -14.67
C TRP A 610 -16.33 9.81 -14.62
N LEU A 611 -16.95 10.29 -15.71
CA LEU A 611 -18.38 10.64 -15.76
C LEU A 611 -19.27 9.52 -15.20
N LYS A 612 -18.96 8.26 -15.52
CA LYS A 612 -19.72 7.06 -15.12
C LYS A 612 -19.36 6.49 -13.75
N THR A 613 -18.28 6.94 -13.13
CA THR A 613 -17.68 6.23 -11.98
C THR A 613 -17.43 7.12 -10.79
N ASP A 614 -17.30 8.44 -10.97
CA ASP A 614 -17.10 9.35 -9.86
C ASP A 614 -18.41 9.54 -9.05
N PRO A 615 -18.39 9.33 -7.72
CA PRO A 615 -19.58 9.47 -6.87
C PRO A 615 -20.24 10.85 -6.88
N ASN A 616 -19.50 11.91 -7.23
CA ASN A 616 -20.03 13.27 -7.32
C ASN A 616 -20.73 13.50 -8.66
N LEU A 617 -20.14 13.05 -9.77
CA LEU A 617 -20.74 13.19 -11.11
C LEU A 617 -21.97 12.30 -11.30
N LEU A 618 -22.00 11.14 -10.64
CA LEU A 618 -23.17 10.25 -10.62
C LEU A 618 -24.41 10.86 -9.96
N MET A 619 -24.28 12.00 -9.27
CA MET A 619 -25.43 12.78 -8.79
C MET A 619 -26.25 13.39 -9.94
N LEU A 620 -25.67 13.46 -11.15
CA LEU A 620 -26.31 14.00 -12.36
C LEU A 620 -27.00 12.93 -13.21
N GLN A 621 -26.93 11.65 -12.85
CA GLN A 621 -27.36 10.53 -13.73
C GLN A 621 -28.82 10.63 -14.21
N GLU A 622 -29.71 11.24 -13.41
CA GLU A 622 -31.14 11.41 -13.74
C GLU A 622 -31.40 12.62 -14.65
N ASP A 623 -30.42 13.51 -14.83
CA ASP A 623 -30.54 14.66 -15.72
C ASP A 623 -30.35 14.21 -17.19
N PRO A 624 -31.27 14.53 -18.12
CA PRO A 624 -31.15 14.10 -19.51
C PRO A 624 -29.85 14.51 -20.21
N ARG A 625 -29.22 15.62 -19.78
CA ARG A 625 -27.93 16.08 -20.33
C ARG A 625 -26.79 15.12 -20.03
N TYR A 626 -26.87 14.34 -18.96
CA TYR A 626 -25.87 13.35 -18.58
C TYR A 626 -25.70 12.30 -19.67
N ARG A 627 -26.82 11.71 -20.12
CA ARG A 627 -26.82 10.70 -21.18
C ARG A 627 -26.24 11.26 -22.49
N VAL A 628 -26.61 12.48 -22.86
CA VAL A 628 -26.09 13.15 -24.07
C VAL A 628 -24.57 13.34 -23.98
N LEU A 629 -24.06 13.75 -22.82
CA LEU A 629 -22.61 13.90 -22.62
C LEU A 629 -21.89 12.55 -22.66
N CYS A 630 -22.45 11.52 -22.03
CA CYS A 630 -21.92 10.16 -22.06
C CYS A 630 -21.81 9.61 -23.49
N GLU A 631 -22.86 9.77 -24.30
CA GLU A 631 -22.88 9.36 -25.71
C GLU A 631 -21.86 10.15 -26.54
N LYS A 632 -21.69 11.45 -26.26
CA LYS A 632 -20.69 12.31 -26.91
C LYS A 632 -19.24 11.93 -26.59
N ILE A 633 -19.00 11.43 -25.37
CA ILE A 633 -17.69 10.89 -24.97
C ILE A 633 -17.47 9.53 -25.62
N GLY A 634 -18.52 8.79 -25.98
CA GLY A 634 -18.39 7.52 -26.70
C GLY A 634 -18.36 6.29 -25.79
N PHE A 635 -18.86 6.40 -24.56
CA PHE A 635 -19.05 5.22 -23.71
C PHE A 635 -20.01 4.22 -24.38
N PRO A 636 -19.74 2.90 -24.29
CA PRO A 636 -20.53 1.87 -24.96
C PRO A 636 -21.93 1.70 -24.35
N ASP A 637 -22.09 1.99 -23.05
CA ASP A 637 -23.36 2.02 -22.35
C ASP A 637 -23.47 3.28 -21.50
N CYS A 638 -24.56 4.01 -21.68
CA CYS A 638 -24.90 5.23 -20.95
C CYS A 638 -26.10 5.06 -20.02
N GLN A 639 -26.65 3.85 -19.93
CA GLN A 639 -27.54 3.48 -18.84
C GLN A 639 -26.69 3.13 -17.62
N TYR A 640 -26.91 3.83 -16.53
CA TYR A 640 -26.28 3.50 -15.27
C TYR A 640 -27.21 2.56 -14.50
N ASN A 641 -27.02 1.25 -14.68
CA ASN A 641 -27.77 0.24 -13.94
C ASN A 641 -27.12 0.04 -12.57
N LEU A 642 -27.58 0.77 -11.58
CA LEU A 642 -27.45 0.34 -10.20
C LEU A 642 -28.85 0.20 -9.61
N GLU A 643 -29.27 -1.04 -9.35
CA GLU A 643 -29.99 -1.31 -8.12
C GLU A 643 -29.03 -0.94 -6.97
N ARG A 644 -28.87 0.35 -6.67
CA ARG A 644 -28.03 0.79 -5.54
C ARG A 644 -28.64 0.13 -4.30
N LYS A 645 -27.96 -0.86 -3.73
CA LYS A 645 -28.25 -1.40 -2.37
C LYS A 645 -27.96 -0.37 -1.27
N PHE A 646 -27.75 0.89 -1.64
CA PHE A 646 -27.62 2.02 -0.73
C PHE A 646 -28.96 2.72 -0.62
N ASP A 647 -29.72 2.38 0.41
CA ASP A 647 -30.71 3.32 0.92
C ASP A 647 -29.95 4.47 1.60
N LEU A 648 -29.59 5.50 0.83
CA LEU A 648 -28.88 6.70 1.31
C LEU A 648 -29.71 7.54 2.32
N LYS A 649 -30.84 7.00 2.81
CA LYS A 649 -31.77 7.60 3.77
C LYS A 649 -31.60 7.12 5.21
N ASN A 650 -30.75 6.14 5.51
CA ASN A 650 -30.52 5.70 6.89
C ASN A 650 -29.10 5.98 7.35
#